data_AF-A0A7K4W5Q5-F1
#
_entry.id   AF-A0A7K4W5Q5-F1
#
_cell.length_a   1.000
_cell.length_b   1.000
_cell.length_c   1.000
_cell.angle_alpha   90.00
_cell.angle_beta   90.00
_cell.angle_gamma   90.00
#
_symmetry.space_group_name_H-M   'P 1'
#
loop_
_entity.id
_entity.type
_entity.pdbx_description
1 polymer ?
#
loop_
_entity_poly.entity_id
_entity_poly.type
_entity_poly.pdbx_seq_one_letter_code
_entity_poly.pdbx_strand_id
1 'polypeptide(L)'
;MADLEAVLADVSYLMAMEKSKSTPAARASKKITLPEPSIRSVMQKYLEERGELTFDKIFHQKIGFLLFKDYCMNEIDEAVPQLKFYEEIKEYEKLDSEEERLCRSRQIYDTYIMKELLSCSHPFSKQAVDHVQTHLAKKQVPASLFQPYIEEICDSLRGKIFQKFMESDKFTRFCQWKNVELNIHLTMNDFSVHRIIGRGGFGEVYGCRKADTGKMYAMKCLDKKRIKMKQGETLALNERIMLSLVSTGDCPFIVCMTYAFHTPDKLCFILDLMNGGDLHYHLSQHGVFSEKEMRFYATEIILGLEHMHNRFVVYRDLKPANILLDEHGHVRISDLGLACDFSKKKPHASVGTHGYMAPEVLQKGTAYDSSADWFSLGCMLFKLLRGHSPFRQHKTKDKHEIDRMTLTVNVELPDSFSPELKSLLEGLLQRDVSKRLGCQGRSAQEVKEHPFFKGIDWQQVYLQKYPPPLIPPRGEVNAADAFDIGSFDEEDTKGIKLLDSDQELYKNFPLVISERWQQEVAETVYDAVNADTDKIEARKRAKNKQLGHEEDYALGKDCIMHGYMLKLGNPFLTQWQRRYFYLFPNRLEWRGEGESRQNLLTMEQIVSVEETQIKDKKCILLRIKGGKQFVLQCESDPEFVQWKKELTEAFTEAQRLLRRAPKFLNKSRSTVVELSKPPLSHRNSNGL
;
A
#
# COMPACT_ATOMS: atom_id res chain seq x y z
N MET A 1 18.83 3.04 -36.41
CA MET A 1 18.99 2.32 -35.12
C MET A 1 17.92 2.77 -34.13
N ALA A 2 17.72 4.07 -33.89
CA ALA A 2 16.65 4.58 -33.01
C ALA A 2 15.22 4.13 -33.41
N ASP A 3 14.88 4.08 -34.70
CA ASP A 3 13.55 3.63 -35.16
C ASP A 3 13.25 2.17 -34.81
N LEU A 4 14.28 1.30 -34.88
CA LEU A 4 14.12 -0.12 -34.55
C LEU A 4 13.97 -0.31 -33.03
N GLU A 5 14.69 0.48 -32.22
CA GLU A 5 14.59 0.43 -30.76
C GLU A 5 13.22 0.90 -30.26
N ALA A 6 12.67 1.97 -30.83
CA ALA A 6 11.32 2.45 -30.50
C ALA A 6 10.24 1.40 -30.85
N VAL A 7 10.30 0.84 -32.06
CA VAL A 7 9.36 -0.22 -32.49
C VAL A 7 9.50 -1.48 -31.63
N LEU A 8 10.72 -1.90 -31.27
CA LEU A 8 10.94 -3.04 -30.38
C LEU A 8 10.41 -2.78 -28.96
N ALA A 9 10.55 -1.55 -28.46
CA ALA A 9 9.99 -1.15 -27.17
C ALA A 9 8.46 -1.22 -27.17
N ASP A 10 7.83 -0.81 -28.26
CA ASP A 10 6.37 -0.85 -28.45
C ASP A 10 5.85 -2.28 -28.53
N VAL A 11 6.49 -3.13 -29.35
CA VAL A 11 6.15 -4.55 -29.44
C VAL A 11 6.34 -5.25 -28.10
N SER A 12 7.45 -4.99 -27.41
CA SER A 12 7.71 -5.55 -26.07
C SER A 12 6.64 -5.14 -25.05
N TYR A 13 6.24 -3.86 -25.08
CA TYR A 13 5.20 -3.33 -24.21
C TYR A 13 3.83 -3.93 -24.52
N LEU A 14 3.41 -3.96 -25.78
CA LEU A 14 2.14 -4.55 -26.21
C LEU A 14 2.08 -6.05 -25.90
N MET A 15 3.17 -6.80 -26.14
CA MET A 15 3.28 -8.20 -25.73
C MET A 15 3.17 -8.38 -24.21
N ALA A 16 3.77 -7.47 -23.44
CA ALA A 16 3.64 -7.50 -21.99
C ALA A 16 2.20 -7.23 -21.55
N MET A 17 1.48 -6.35 -22.24
CA MET A 17 0.07 -6.04 -22.01
C MET A 17 -0.86 -7.20 -22.39
N GLU A 18 -0.68 -7.83 -23.54
CA GLU A 18 -1.47 -9.00 -23.96
C GLU A 18 -1.28 -10.19 -23.02
N LYS A 19 -0.02 -10.47 -22.65
CA LYS A 19 0.30 -11.49 -21.63
C LYS A 19 -0.27 -11.14 -20.25
N SER A 20 -0.62 -9.88 -19.99
CA SER A 20 -1.19 -9.44 -18.72
C SER A 20 -2.58 -10.05 -18.44
N LYS A 21 -3.24 -10.56 -19.49
CA LYS A 21 -4.55 -11.24 -19.44
C LYS A 21 -4.45 -12.71 -18.98
N SER A 22 -3.24 -13.27 -18.85
CA SER A 22 -2.97 -14.60 -18.26
C SER A 22 -2.71 -14.52 -16.74
N THR A 23 -2.87 -15.62 -16.00
CA THR A 23 -2.68 -15.66 -14.53
C THR A 23 -1.33 -15.01 -14.10
N PRO A 24 -1.36 -13.93 -13.28
CA PRO A 24 -0.18 -13.15 -12.91
C PRO A 24 0.99 -13.94 -12.31
N ALA A 25 0.73 -14.96 -11.49
CA ALA A 25 1.78 -15.79 -10.87
C ALA A 25 2.76 -16.43 -11.88
N ALA A 26 2.28 -16.83 -13.07
CA ALA A 26 3.13 -17.45 -14.09
C ALA A 26 4.14 -16.47 -14.71
N ARG A 27 4.00 -15.16 -14.43
CA ARG A 27 4.80 -14.08 -15.00
C ARG A 27 5.86 -13.53 -14.03
N ALA A 28 5.85 -13.96 -12.77
CA ALA A 28 6.86 -13.58 -11.80
C ALA A 28 8.22 -14.18 -12.21
N SER A 29 9.19 -13.32 -12.50
CA SER A 29 10.56 -13.71 -12.85
C SER A 29 11.46 -13.86 -11.62
N LYS A 30 11.07 -13.26 -10.49
CA LYS A 30 11.64 -13.48 -9.17
C LYS A 30 10.57 -14.10 -8.27
N LYS A 31 10.96 -14.93 -7.30
CA LYS A 31 10.01 -15.57 -6.39
C LYS A 31 10.07 -14.95 -5.00
N ILE A 32 8.91 -14.57 -4.45
CA ILE A 32 8.80 -14.23 -3.02
C ILE A 32 9.09 -15.49 -2.20
N THR A 33 10.02 -15.38 -1.26
CA THR A 33 10.36 -16.46 -0.32
C THR A 33 9.99 -16.00 1.08
N LEU A 34 9.09 -16.73 1.74
CA LEU A 34 8.71 -16.42 3.11
C LEU A 34 9.84 -16.81 4.09
N PRO A 35 10.08 -16.02 5.15
CA PRO A 35 11.02 -16.38 6.21
C PRO A 35 10.56 -17.65 6.95
N GLU A 36 11.45 -18.31 7.70
CA GLU A 36 11.07 -19.51 8.45
C GLU A 36 10.04 -19.22 9.57
N PRO A 37 9.20 -20.18 9.98
CA PRO A 37 8.18 -20.02 11.01
C PRO A 37 8.68 -19.37 12.32
N SER A 38 9.95 -19.60 12.66
CA SER A 38 10.61 -18.99 13.83
C SER A 38 10.54 -17.46 13.85
N ILE A 39 10.33 -16.81 12.70
CA ILE A 39 10.18 -15.35 12.58
C ILE A 39 9.05 -14.81 13.46
N ARG A 40 8.05 -15.65 13.79
CA ARG A 40 6.95 -15.30 14.71
C ARG A 40 7.46 -14.81 16.06
N SER A 41 8.53 -15.40 16.61
CA SER A 41 9.10 -14.99 17.91
C SER A 41 9.47 -13.51 17.93
N VAL A 42 10.00 -13.01 16.81
CA VAL A 42 10.41 -11.62 16.65
C VAL A 42 9.23 -10.74 16.23
N MET A 43 8.48 -11.16 15.21
CA MET A 43 7.40 -10.37 14.62
C MET A 43 6.20 -10.19 15.55
N GLN A 44 5.87 -11.20 16.37
CA GLN A 44 4.80 -11.09 17.34
C GLN A 44 5.09 -9.97 18.33
N LYS A 45 6.30 -9.94 18.93
CA LYS A 45 6.72 -8.83 19.81
C LYS A 45 6.73 -7.48 19.08
N TYR A 46 7.32 -7.44 17.88
CA TYR A 46 7.40 -6.22 17.08
C TYR A 46 6.02 -5.59 16.80
N LEU A 47 5.03 -6.42 16.48
CA LEU A 47 3.66 -6.00 16.19
C LEU A 47 2.87 -5.68 17.48
N GLU A 48 3.06 -6.46 18.54
CA GLU A 48 2.40 -6.27 19.84
C GLU A 48 2.73 -4.91 20.45
N GLU A 49 4.01 -4.51 20.43
CA GLU A 49 4.47 -3.22 20.95
C GLU A 49 3.93 -2.01 20.19
N ARG A 50 3.50 -2.23 18.94
CA ARG A 50 2.86 -1.20 18.10
C ARG A 50 1.34 -1.26 18.18
N GLY A 51 0.79 -2.15 19.01
CA GLY A 51 -0.64 -2.39 19.13
C GLY A 51 -1.25 -2.88 17.82
N GLU A 52 -0.51 -3.62 16.99
CA GLU A 52 -0.95 -4.12 15.68
C GLU A 52 -1.66 -5.49 15.77
N LEU A 53 -1.64 -6.13 16.93
CA LEU A 53 -2.21 -7.46 17.17
C LEU A 53 -3.63 -7.40 17.74
N THR A 54 -4.52 -6.69 17.05
CA THR A 54 -5.96 -6.67 17.36
C THR A 54 -6.77 -7.30 16.24
N PHE A 55 -7.97 -7.80 16.57
CA PHE A 55 -8.89 -8.36 15.59
C PHE A 55 -9.11 -7.38 14.43
N ASP A 56 -9.49 -6.13 14.69
CA ASP A 56 -9.78 -5.17 13.62
C ASP A 56 -8.56 -4.93 12.71
N LYS A 57 -7.37 -4.79 13.29
CA LYS A 57 -6.19 -4.48 12.48
C LYS A 57 -5.79 -5.62 11.58
N ILE A 58 -5.91 -6.87 12.04
CA ILE A 58 -5.59 -8.05 11.22
C ILE A 58 -6.73 -8.37 10.26
N PHE A 59 -7.98 -8.34 10.73
CA PHE A 59 -9.16 -8.71 9.95
C PHE A 59 -9.43 -7.76 8.78
N HIS A 60 -9.12 -6.46 8.91
CA HIS A 60 -9.26 -5.50 7.81
C HIS A 60 -8.04 -5.47 6.86
N GLN A 61 -6.99 -6.24 7.15
CA GLN A 61 -5.90 -6.46 6.20
C GLN A 61 -6.26 -7.61 5.25
N LYS A 62 -6.04 -7.45 3.95
CA LYS A 62 -6.39 -8.46 2.94
C LYS A 62 -5.76 -9.82 3.24
N ILE A 63 -4.46 -9.86 3.53
CA ILE A 63 -3.76 -11.12 3.86
C ILE A 63 -4.21 -11.65 5.24
N GLY A 64 -4.44 -10.75 6.20
CA GLY A 64 -4.92 -11.11 7.53
C GLY A 64 -6.30 -11.77 7.49
N PHE A 65 -7.24 -11.20 6.74
CA PHE A 65 -8.56 -11.77 6.47
C PHE A 65 -8.46 -13.16 5.81
N LEU A 66 -7.64 -13.30 4.76
CA LEU A 66 -7.50 -14.58 4.05
C LEU A 66 -7.00 -15.69 4.97
N LEU A 67 -6.00 -15.41 5.81
CA LEU A 67 -5.45 -16.37 6.76
C LEU A 67 -6.42 -16.67 7.91
N PHE A 68 -7.11 -15.65 8.43
CA PHE A 68 -8.14 -15.82 9.46
C PHE A 68 -9.31 -16.66 8.92
N LYS A 69 -9.72 -16.42 7.67
CA LYS A 69 -10.74 -17.21 7.00
C LYS A 69 -10.33 -18.67 6.84
N ASP A 70 -9.13 -18.90 6.34
CA ASP A 70 -8.59 -20.25 6.18
C ASP A 70 -8.57 -20.99 7.52
N TYR A 71 -8.11 -20.33 8.59
CA TYR A 71 -8.16 -20.86 9.96
C TYR A 71 -9.59 -21.25 10.39
N CYS A 72 -10.56 -20.34 10.25
CA CYS A 72 -11.95 -20.57 10.65
C CYS A 72 -12.66 -21.67 9.84
N MET A 73 -12.22 -21.93 8.60
CA MET A 73 -12.85 -22.92 7.72
C MET A 73 -12.23 -24.31 7.84
N ASN A 74 -10.92 -24.38 8.13
CA ASN A 74 -10.14 -25.61 7.94
C ASN A 74 -9.41 -26.11 9.19
N GLU A 75 -9.13 -25.27 10.19
CA GLU A 75 -8.29 -25.65 11.35
C GLU A 75 -9.01 -25.63 12.70
N ILE A 76 -10.02 -24.79 12.87
CA ILE A 76 -10.71 -24.67 14.15
C ILE A 76 -11.71 -25.82 14.35
N ASP A 77 -11.72 -26.42 15.55
CA ASP A 77 -12.59 -27.56 15.89
C ASP A 77 -14.08 -27.19 16.07
N GLU A 78 -14.42 -25.89 16.10
CA GLU A 78 -15.78 -25.39 16.28
C GLU A 78 -16.28 -24.72 15.00
N ALA A 79 -17.52 -24.99 14.59
CA ALA A 79 -18.06 -24.39 13.38
C ALA A 79 -18.19 -22.86 13.54
N VAL A 80 -17.72 -22.11 12.53
CA VAL A 80 -17.77 -20.64 12.48
C VAL A 80 -18.70 -20.15 11.35
N PRO A 81 -20.02 -20.44 11.40
CA PRO A 81 -20.95 -20.07 10.34
C PRO A 81 -21.08 -18.56 10.13
N GLN A 82 -20.82 -17.76 11.17
CA GLN A 82 -20.87 -16.30 11.12
C GLN A 82 -19.89 -15.72 10.10
N LEU A 83 -18.76 -16.38 9.82
CA LEU A 83 -17.82 -15.90 8.81
C LEU A 83 -18.36 -16.07 7.39
N LYS A 84 -19.06 -17.19 7.10
CA LYS A 84 -19.76 -17.35 5.81
C LYS A 84 -20.85 -16.30 5.65
N PHE A 85 -21.59 -16.02 6.73
CA PHE A 85 -22.62 -14.99 6.71
C PHE A 85 -22.03 -13.60 6.42
N TYR A 86 -20.89 -13.25 7.03
CA TYR A 86 -20.15 -12.03 6.71
C TYR A 86 -19.81 -11.94 5.21
N GLU A 87 -19.28 -13.01 4.61
CA GLU A 87 -18.94 -13.02 3.18
C GLU A 87 -20.17 -12.84 2.29
N GLU A 88 -21.29 -13.50 2.61
CA GLU A 88 -22.53 -13.37 1.86
C GLU A 88 -23.09 -11.93 1.94
N ILE A 89 -22.94 -11.26 3.09
CA ILE A 89 -23.26 -9.83 3.22
C ILE A 89 -22.33 -8.98 2.35
N LYS A 90 -21.02 -9.28 2.33
CA LYS A 90 -20.06 -8.56 1.48
C LYS A 90 -20.30 -8.75 -0.01
N GLU A 91 -20.80 -9.91 -0.43
CA GLU A 91 -21.26 -10.10 -1.81
C GLU A 91 -22.60 -9.39 -2.09
N TYR A 92 -23.52 -9.36 -1.12
CA TYR A 92 -24.75 -8.59 -1.21
C TYR A 92 -24.50 -7.08 -1.37
N GLU A 93 -23.53 -6.52 -0.64
CA GLU A 93 -23.13 -5.11 -0.74
C GLU A 93 -22.65 -4.73 -2.16
N LYS A 94 -22.17 -5.71 -2.94
CA LYS A 94 -21.69 -5.53 -4.31
C LYS A 94 -22.76 -5.70 -5.38
N LEU A 95 -23.97 -6.16 -5.02
CA LEU A 95 -25.02 -6.41 -5.99
C LEU A 95 -25.54 -5.12 -6.62
N ASP A 96 -25.72 -5.19 -7.93
CA ASP A 96 -25.96 -4.05 -8.80
C ASP A 96 -27.43 -3.58 -8.73
N SER A 97 -28.37 -4.51 -8.91
CA SER A 97 -29.79 -4.17 -9.01
C SER A 97 -30.55 -4.32 -7.68
N GLU A 98 -31.58 -3.49 -7.50
CA GLU A 98 -32.51 -3.64 -6.38
C GLU A 98 -33.26 -4.99 -6.45
N GLU A 99 -33.51 -5.51 -7.65
CA GLU A 99 -34.14 -6.81 -7.87
C GLU A 99 -33.26 -7.97 -7.41
N GLU A 100 -31.97 -7.96 -7.78
CA GLU A 100 -30.99 -8.95 -7.28
C GLU A 100 -30.81 -8.82 -5.77
N ARG A 101 -30.69 -7.60 -5.24
CA ARG A 101 -30.63 -7.37 -3.79
C ARG A 101 -31.89 -7.90 -3.11
N LEU A 102 -33.08 -7.73 -3.68
CA LEU A 102 -34.32 -8.23 -3.10
C LEU A 102 -34.35 -9.77 -3.08
N CYS A 103 -33.91 -10.41 -4.16
CA CYS A 103 -33.79 -11.87 -4.24
C CYS A 103 -32.75 -12.39 -3.23
N ARG A 104 -31.55 -11.80 -3.24
CA ARG A 104 -30.42 -12.21 -2.40
C ARG A 104 -30.68 -11.96 -0.92
N SER A 105 -31.27 -10.82 -0.57
CA SER A 105 -31.58 -10.50 0.83
C SER A 105 -32.57 -11.49 1.44
N ARG A 106 -33.56 -11.98 0.66
CA ARG A 106 -34.45 -13.07 1.08
C ARG A 106 -33.69 -14.38 1.27
N GLN A 107 -32.83 -14.75 0.33
CA GLN A 107 -32.00 -15.96 0.46
C GLN A 107 -31.10 -15.91 1.69
N ILE A 108 -30.45 -14.77 1.94
CA ILE A 108 -29.61 -14.54 3.12
C ILE A 108 -30.44 -14.65 4.39
N TYR A 109 -31.61 -14.00 4.42
CA TYR A 109 -32.53 -14.05 5.55
C TYR A 109 -32.96 -15.48 5.86
N ASP A 110 -33.43 -16.24 4.87
CA ASP A 110 -33.91 -17.61 5.05
C ASP A 110 -32.78 -18.57 5.45
N THR A 111 -31.58 -18.36 4.92
CA THR A 111 -30.44 -19.25 5.13
C THR A 111 -29.77 -19.04 6.49
N TYR A 112 -29.54 -17.79 6.87
CA TYR A 112 -28.71 -17.45 8.04
C TYR A 112 -29.55 -16.95 9.23
N ILE A 113 -30.56 -16.14 8.98
CA ILE A 113 -31.31 -15.48 10.06
C ILE A 113 -32.46 -16.39 10.53
N MET A 114 -33.28 -16.89 9.59
CA MET A 114 -34.47 -17.67 9.91
C MET A 114 -34.13 -19.03 10.55
N LYS A 115 -33.08 -19.71 10.07
CA LYS A 115 -32.62 -20.98 10.67
C LYS A 115 -32.17 -20.82 12.11
N GLU A 116 -31.48 -19.73 12.44
CA GLU A 116 -31.02 -19.45 13.82
C GLU A 116 -32.15 -19.00 14.75
N LEU A 117 -33.12 -18.25 14.23
CA LEU A 117 -34.34 -17.91 14.97
C LEU A 117 -35.13 -19.18 15.36
N LEU A 118 -35.19 -20.17 14.46
CA LEU A 118 -35.85 -21.44 14.69
C LEU A 118 -35.08 -22.38 15.63
N SER A 119 -33.76 -22.26 15.74
CA SER A 119 -32.93 -23.12 16.61
C SER A 119 -32.81 -22.63 18.06
N CYS A 120 -33.42 -21.49 18.41
CA CYS A 120 -33.39 -20.87 19.74
C CYS A 120 -31.99 -20.69 20.36
N SER A 121 -30.95 -20.68 19.53
CA SER A 121 -29.54 -20.58 19.95
C SER A 121 -29.10 -19.13 20.24
N HIS A 122 -30.05 -18.20 20.16
CA HIS A 122 -29.96 -16.74 19.97
C HIS A 122 -28.57 -16.09 20.15
N PRO A 123 -27.77 -15.98 19.08
CA PRO A 123 -26.54 -15.19 19.09
C PRO A 123 -26.75 -13.72 18.67
N PHE A 124 -27.75 -13.41 17.82
CA PHE A 124 -27.98 -12.06 17.30
C PHE A 124 -29.07 -11.29 18.07
N SER A 125 -28.93 -9.97 18.14
CA SER A 125 -29.84 -9.10 18.88
C SER A 125 -31.20 -8.99 18.20
N LYS A 126 -32.25 -8.83 19.03
CA LYS A 126 -33.61 -8.58 18.53
C LYS A 126 -33.67 -7.31 17.67
N GLN A 127 -32.84 -6.31 17.98
CA GLN A 127 -32.78 -5.06 17.22
C GLN A 127 -32.28 -5.27 15.79
N ALA A 128 -31.23 -6.08 15.57
CA ALA A 128 -30.72 -6.39 14.24
C ALA A 128 -31.76 -7.17 13.41
N VAL A 129 -32.44 -8.13 14.04
CA VAL A 129 -33.53 -8.91 13.40
C VAL A 129 -34.68 -8.00 12.99
N ASP A 130 -35.18 -7.18 13.91
CA ASP A 130 -36.31 -6.28 13.68
C ASP A 130 -35.97 -5.25 12.58
N HIS A 131 -34.71 -4.77 12.54
CA HIS A 131 -34.23 -3.85 11.50
C HIS A 131 -34.36 -4.47 10.10
N VAL A 132 -33.81 -5.67 9.89
CA VAL A 132 -33.84 -6.33 8.58
C VAL A 132 -35.25 -6.78 8.20
N GLN A 133 -36.02 -7.35 9.13
CA GLN A 133 -37.42 -7.75 8.88
C GLN A 133 -38.28 -6.56 8.42
N THR A 134 -38.14 -5.40 9.07
CA THR A 134 -38.92 -4.20 8.73
C THR A 134 -38.61 -3.71 7.32
N HIS A 135 -37.33 -3.72 6.93
CA HIS A 135 -36.90 -3.31 5.58
C HIS A 135 -37.35 -4.30 4.50
N LEU A 136 -37.22 -5.60 4.75
CA LEU A 136 -37.70 -6.65 3.85
C LEU A 136 -39.23 -6.58 3.65
N ALA A 137 -39.99 -6.33 4.71
CA ALA A 137 -41.45 -6.15 4.63
C ALA A 137 -41.85 -4.97 3.74
N LYS A 138 -41.06 -3.88 3.77
CA LYS A 138 -41.24 -2.71 2.90
C LYS A 138 -40.64 -2.86 1.50
N LYS A 139 -39.99 -4.00 1.21
CA LYS A 139 -39.18 -4.24 0.00
C LYS A 139 -38.07 -3.20 -0.21
N GLN A 140 -37.56 -2.60 0.86
CA GLN A 140 -36.47 -1.63 0.82
C GLN A 140 -35.17 -2.37 1.12
N VAL A 141 -34.31 -2.52 0.12
CA VAL A 141 -33.09 -3.35 0.22
C VAL A 141 -31.83 -2.54 -0.13
N PRO A 142 -31.45 -1.57 0.73
CA PRO A 142 -30.21 -0.83 0.54
C PRO A 142 -29.00 -1.76 0.69
N ALA A 143 -27.85 -1.39 0.11
CA ALA A 143 -26.61 -2.17 0.24
C ALA A 143 -26.20 -2.36 1.72
N SER A 144 -26.53 -1.39 2.58
CA SER A 144 -26.24 -1.41 4.02
C SER A 144 -27.27 -2.19 4.87
N LEU A 145 -28.21 -2.92 4.26
CA LEU A 145 -29.31 -3.59 4.97
C LEU A 145 -28.84 -4.47 6.14
N PHE A 146 -27.73 -5.18 5.96
CA PHE A 146 -27.20 -6.12 6.95
C PHE A 146 -26.08 -5.53 7.84
N GLN A 147 -25.88 -4.21 7.83
CA GLN A 147 -24.82 -3.56 8.61
C GLN A 147 -24.89 -3.89 10.12
N PRO A 148 -26.07 -3.93 10.79
CA PRO A 148 -26.15 -4.36 12.18
C PRO A 148 -25.62 -5.78 12.42
N TYR A 149 -25.82 -6.69 11.46
CA TYR A 149 -25.28 -8.05 11.55
C TYR A 149 -23.77 -8.09 11.38
N ILE A 150 -23.19 -7.23 10.53
CA ILE A 150 -21.72 -7.14 10.40
C ILE A 150 -21.07 -6.80 11.74
N GLU A 151 -21.63 -5.84 12.48
CA GLU A 151 -21.12 -5.43 13.80
C GLU A 151 -21.16 -6.60 14.80
N GLU A 152 -22.31 -7.27 14.91
CA GLU A 152 -22.49 -8.40 15.82
C GLU A 152 -21.62 -9.62 15.44
N ILE A 153 -21.45 -9.91 14.13
CA ILE A 153 -20.56 -10.96 13.65
C ILE A 153 -19.11 -10.64 14.02
N CYS A 154 -18.65 -9.41 13.77
CA CYS A 154 -17.29 -8.99 14.11
C CYS A 154 -17.03 -9.10 15.61
N ASP A 155 -17.99 -8.71 16.45
CA ASP A 155 -17.87 -8.84 17.91
C ASP A 155 -17.81 -10.30 18.37
N SER A 156 -18.57 -11.19 17.75
CA SER A 156 -18.48 -12.64 17.99
C SER A 156 -17.09 -13.20 17.65
N LEU A 157 -16.49 -12.74 16.54
CA LEU A 157 -15.18 -13.22 16.07
C LEU A 157 -14.00 -12.68 16.91
N ARG A 158 -14.13 -11.49 17.49
CA ARG A 158 -13.08 -10.77 18.24
C ARG A 158 -12.54 -11.50 19.48
N GLY A 159 -13.35 -12.36 20.09
CA GLY A 159 -13.03 -13.02 21.36
C GLY A 159 -12.20 -14.30 21.21
N LYS A 160 -12.75 -15.41 21.68
CA LYS A 160 -12.08 -16.72 21.76
C LYS A 160 -11.57 -17.21 20.40
N ILE A 161 -12.31 -16.96 19.32
CA ILE A 161 -11.94 -17.38 17.97
C ILE A 161 -10.65 -16.70 17.53
N PHE A 162 -10.59 -15.37 17.68
CA PHE A 162 -9.37 -14.61 17.37
C PHE A 162 -8.19 -15.01 18.26
N GLN A 163 -8.42 -15.27 19.56
CA GLN A 163 -7.35 -15.76 20.44
C GLN A 163 -6.76 -17.09 19.96
N LYS A 164 -7.61 -18.06 19.59
CA LYS A 164 -7.14 -19.34 19.04
C LYS A 164 -6.44 -19.17 17.67
N PHE A 165 -6.92 -18.24 16.84
CA PHE A 165 -6.21 -17.88 15.60
C PHE A 165 -4.79 -17.37 15.90
N MET A 166 -4.63 -16.50 16.90
CA MET A 166 -3.32 -15.97 17.31
C MET A 166 -2.37 -17.06 17.82
N GLU A 167 -2.90 -18.18 18.31
CA GLU A 167 -2.11 -19.35 18.73
C GLU A 167 -1.69 -20.23 17.53
N SER A 168 -2.51 -20.27 16.47
CA SER A 168 -2.37 -21.15 15.30
C SER A 168 -1.15 -20.90 14.40
N ASP A 169 -0.86 -21.87 13.52
CA ASP A 169 0.13 -21.73 12.44
C ASP A 169 -0.31 -20.72 11.36
N LYS A 170 -1.61 -20.40 11.23
CA LYS A 170 -2.07 -19.34 10.32
C LYS A 170 -1.65 -17.95 10.79
N PHE A 171 -1.59 -17.69 12.09
CA PHE A 171 -0.98 -16.47 12.60
C PHE A 171 0.54 -16.46 12.40
N THR A 172 1.21 -17.61 12.52
CA THR A 172 2.62 -17.73 12.12
C THR A 172 2.82 -17.33 10.66
N ARG A 173 1.94 -17.78 9.76
CA ARG A 173 1.96 -17.39 8.34
C ARG A 173 1.70 -15.90 8.14
N PHE A 174 0.83 -15.30 8.94
CA PHE A 174 0.61 -13.85 8.93
C PHE A 174 1.90 -13.10 9.29
N CYS A 175 2.60 -13.52 10.35
CA CYS A 175 3.89 -12.94 10.72
C CYS A 175 4.95 -13.07 9.60
N GLN A 176 4.97 -14.18 8.86
CA GLN A 176 5.88 -14.36 7.72
C GLN A 176 5.59 -13.34 6.60
N TRP A 177 4.32 -13.18 6.21
CA TRP A 177 3.93 -12.18 5.21
C TRP A 177 4.17 -10.74 5.68
N LYS A 178 3.84 -10.41 6.94
CA LYS A 178 4.11 -9.08 7.50
C LYS A 178 5.60 -8.76 7.56
N ASN A 179 6.46 -9.76 7.80
CA ASN A 179 7.90 -9.55 7.74
C ASN A 179 8.36 -9.17 6.34
N VAL A 180 7.84 -9.85 5.29
CA VAL A 180 8.12 -9.47 3.90
C VAL A 180 7.64 -8.05 3.62
N GLU A 181 6.39 -7.72 3.98
CA GLU A 181 5.80 -6.39 3.78
C GLU A 181 6.64 -5.26 4.37
N LEU A 182 7.06 -5.44 5.63
CA LEU A 182 7.80 -4.43 6.40
C LEU A 182 9.30 -4.38 6.05
N ASN A 183 9.76 -5.24 5.14
CA ASN A 183 11.16 -5.31 4.69
C ASN A 183 11.33 -5.01 3.19
N ILE A 184 10.32 -4.39 2.57
CA ILE A 184 10.37 -4.04 1.15
C ILE A 184 11.33 -2.86 0.94
N HIS A 185 12.44 -3.13 0.25
CA HIS A 185 13.39 -2.11 -0.22
C HIS A 185 13.51 -2.21 -1.74
N LEU A 186 12.71 -1.42 -2.44
CA LEU A 186 12.63 -1.48 -3.90
C LEU A 186 13.82 -0.79 -4.57
N THR A 187 14.23 -1.40 -5.68
CA THR A 187 15.21 -0.85 -6.62
C THR A 187 14.67 -0.95 -8.04
N MET A 188 15.36 -0.32 -9.01
CA MET A 188 15.02 -0.47 -10.41
C MET A 188 15.06 -1.94 -10.89
N ASN A 189 15.90 -2.79 -10.28
CA ASN A 189 16.03 -4.21 -10.65
C ASN A 189 14.82 -5.06 -10.26
N ASP A 190 13.89 -4.52 -9.46
CA ASP A 190 12.65 -5.19 -9.08
C ASP A 190 11.53 -4.95 -10.10
N PHE A 191 11.82 -4.18 -11.15
CA PHE A 191 10.92 -3.87 -12.24
C PHE A 191 11.56 -4.15 -13.59
N SER A 192 10.84 -4.88 -14.46
CA SER A 192 11.13 -4.88 -15.88
C SER A 192 10.51 -3.63 -16.48
N VAL A 193 11.33 -2.63 -16.80
CA VAL A 193 10.87 -1.37 -17.41
C VAL A 193 10.71 -1.56 -18.92
N HIS A 194 9.59 -1.10 -19.46
CA HIS A 194 9.24 -1.12 -20.88
C HIS A 194 9.30 0.30 -21.47
N ARG A 195 8.50 0.60 -22.51
CA ARG A 195 8.51 1.90 -23.19
C ARG A 195 8.10 3.07 -22.28
N ILE A 196 8.51 4.27 -22.69
CA ILE A 196 7.98 5.54 -22.19
C ILE A 196 6.52 5.69 -22.66
N ILE A 197 5.65 6.07 -21.74
CA ILE A 197 4.22 6.31 -21.97
C ILE A 197 3.81 7.76 -21.66
N GLY A 198 4.72 8.56 -21.09
CA GLY A 198 4.48 9.99 -20.88
C GLY A 198 5.73 10.74 -20.43
N ARG A 199 5.69 12.07 -20.54
CA ARG A 199 6.75 12.97 -20.07
C ARG A 199 6.16 14.18 -19.37
N GLY A 200 6.81 14.57 -18.27
CA GLY A 200 6.48 15.76 -17.51
C GLY A 200 7.67 16.71 -17.36
N GLY A 201 7.50 17.78 -16.56
CA GLY A 201 8.53 18.79 -16.38
C GLY A 201 9.81 18.32 -15.67
N PHE A 202 9.72 17.26 -14.85
CA PHE A 202 10.83 16.75 -14.05
C PHE A 202 11.31 15.35 -14.43
N GLY A 203 10.61 14.68 -15.35
CA GLY A 203 10.80 13.25 -15.52
C GLY A 203 9.91 12.62 -16.58
N GLU A 204 9.95 11.29 -16.60
CA GLU A 204 9.29 10.44 -17.58
C GLU A 204 8.46 9.37 -16.88
N VAL A 205 7.46 8.86 -17.58
CA VAL A 205 6.60 7.77 -17.11
C VAL A 205 6.81 6.58 -18.04
N TYR A 206 7.06 5.41 -17.47
CA TYR A 206 7.29 4.17 -18.19
C TYR A 206 6.21 3.15 -17.86
N GLY A 207 5.82 2.31 -18.81
CA GLY A 207 5.16 1.06 -18.48
C GLY A 207 6.18 0.11 -17.84
N CYS A 208 5.83 -0.59 -16.75
CA CYS A 208 6.73 -1.56 -16.13
C CYS A 208 5.99 -2.77 -15.58
N ARG A 209 6.73 -3.84 -15.33
CA ARG A 209 6.24 -5.06 -14.67
C ARG A 209 7.04 -5.31 -13.41
N LYS A 210 6.36 -5.49 -12.28
CA LYS A 210 7.02 -5.88 -11.03
C LYS A 210 7.44 -7.36 -11.09
N ALA A 211 8.71 -7.63 -10.83
CA ALA A 211 9.35 -8.91 -11.15
C ALA A 211 8.89 -10.08 -10.26
N ASP A 212 8.52 -9.82 -9.02
CA ASP A 212 8.15 -10.81 -8.01
C ASP A 212 6.67 -11.26 -8.05
N THR A 213 5.78 -10.45 -8.62
CA THR A 213 4.34 -10.72 -8.73
C THR A 213 3.82 -10.73 -10.16
N GLY A 214 4.58 -10.15 -11.11
CA GLY A 214 4.18 -10.02 -12.50
C GLY A 214 3.12 -8.96 -12.78
N LYS A 215 2.75 -8.15 -11.77
CA LYS A 215 1.76 -7.06 -11.89
C LYS A 215 2.33 -5.92 -12.74
N MET A 216 1.48 -5.36 -13.62
CA MET A 216 1.83 -4.24 -14.49
C MET A 216 1.55 -2.92 -13.78
N TYR A 217 2.40 -1.93 -14.00
CA TYR A 217 2.33 -0.61 -13.39
C TYR A 217 2.81 0.48 -14.35
N ALA A 218 2.50 1.73 -14.02
CA ALA A 218 3.22 2.89 -14.52
C ALA A 218 4.31 3.29 -13.51
N MET A 219 5.53 3.51 -13.99
CA MET A 219 6.65 4.01 -13.19
C MET A 219 6.96 5.46 -13.59
N LYS A 220 6.59 6.42 -12.74
CA LYS A 220 6.93 7.84 -12.91
C LYS A 220 8.29 8.10 -12.27
N CYS A 221 9.31 8.33 -13.08
CA CYS A 221 10.69 8.60 -12.66
C CYS A 221 11.00 10.09 -12.81
N LEU A 222 11.21 10.78 -11.69
CA LEU A 222 11.65 12.17 -11.65
C LEU A 222 13.17 12.25 -11.45
N ASP A 223 13.85 13.06 -12.25
CA ASP A 223 15.30 13.28 -12.14
C ASP A 223 15.61 14.32 -11.05
N LYS A 224 16.44 13.95 -10.07
CA LYS A 224 16.77 14.82 -8.94
C LYS A 224 17.56 16.06 -9.35
N LYS A 225 18.39 16.00 -10.38
CA LYS A 225 19.11 17.19 -10.88
C LYS A 225 18.13 18.17 -11.51
N ARG A 226 17.15 17.68 -12.27
CA ARG A 226 16.07 18.51 -12.86
C ARG A 226 15.18 19.13 -11.80
N ILE A 227 14.85 18.37 -10.76
CA ILE A 227 14.12 18.89 -9.59
C ILE A 227 14.91 20.05 -8.96
N LYS A 228 16.20 19.83 -8.66
CA LYS A 228 17.08 20.84 -8.06
C LYS A 228 17.23 22.09 -8.93
N MET A 229 17.41 21.90 -10.25
CA MET A 229 17.50 22.99 -11.23
C MET A 229 16.28 23.92 -11.17
N LYS A 230 15.09 23.33 -11.00
CA LYS A 230 13.80 24.02 -11.06
C LYS A 230 13.22 24.32 -9.67
N GLN A 231 13.97 24.05 -8.59
CA GLN A 231 13.52 24.22 -7.20
C GLN A 231 12.19 23.48 -6.91
N GLY A 232 12.07 22.27 -7.46
CA GLY A 232 10.84 21.47 -7.45
C GLY A 232 10.72 20.49 -6.28
N GLU A 233 11.62 20.52 -5.29
CA GLU A 233 11.72 19.52 -4.22
C GLU A 233 10.41 19.40 -3.43
N THR A 234 9.83 20.55 -3.08
CA THR A 234 8.54 20.62 -2.39
C THR A 234 7.41 20.01 -3.23
N LEU A 235 7.43 20.18 -4.55
CA LEU A 235 6.39 19.61 -5.43
C LEU A 235 6.48 18.09 -5.47
N ALA A 236 7.68 17.55 -5.63
CA ALA A 236 7.91 16.10 -5.67
C ALA A 236 7.56 15.42 -4.32
N LEU A 237 7.95 16.04 -3.20
CA LEU A 237 7.59 15.55 -1.87
C LEU A 237 6.09 15.68 -1.59
N ASN A 238 5.47 16.78 -2.03
CA ASN A 238 4.03 16.98 -1.91
C ASN A 238 3.25 15.90 -2.68
N GLU A 239 3.64 15.61 -3.93
CA GLU A 239 3.01 14.56 -4.73
C GLU A 239 2.98 13.22 -3.97
N ARG A 240 4.11 12.83 -3.36
CA ARG A 240 4.19 11.61 -2.54
C ARG A 240 3.24 11.62 -1.35
N ILE A 241 3.14 12.76 -0.64
CA ILE A 241 2.22 12.89 0.51
C ILE A 241 0.77 12.80 0.02
N MET A 242 0.40 13.54 -1.02
CA MET A 242 -0.96 13.55 -1.56
C MET A 242 -1.37 12.17 -2.05
N LEU A 243 -0.50 11.48 -2.80
CA LEU A 243 -0.72 10.10 -3.22
C LEU A 243 -0.90 9.16 -2.02
N SER A 244 -0.12 9.31 -0.95
CA SER A 244 -0.27 8.47 0.25
C SER A 244 -1.61 8.65 0.96
N LEU A 245 -2.21 9.85 0.90
CA LEU A 245 -3.52 10.13 1.50
C LEU A 245 -4.67 9.53 0.69
N VAL A 246 -4.56 9.51 -0.65
CA VAL A 246 -5.67 9.11 -1.53
C VAL A 246 -5.63 7.65 -2.00
N SER A 247 -4.51 6.94 -1.82
CA SER A 247 -4.32 5.61 -2.43
C SER A 247 -4.96 4.43 -1.69
N THR A 248 -5.65 4.69 -0.56
CA THR A 248 -6.40 3.69 0.22
C THR A 248 -7.90 3.75 -0.06
N GLY A 249 -8.58 2.61 0.11
CA GLY A 249 -10.03 2.46 -0.15
C GLY A 249 -10.37 2.25 -1.63
N ASP A 250 -9.43 1.74 -2.41
CA ASP A 250 -9.55 1.31 -3.82
C ASP A 250 -10.46 2.19 -4.71
N CYS A 251 -10.19 3.50 -4.78
CA CYS A 251 -10.94 4.39 -5.66
C CYS A 251 -10.62 4.08 -7.14
N PRO A 252 -11.63 3.77 -7.97
CA PRO A 252 -11.40 3.43 -9.37
C PRO A 252 -11.20 4.66 -10.27
N PHE A 253 -11.34 5.88 -9.74
CA PHE A 253 -11.30 7.14 -10.52
C PHE A 253 -10.08 8.00 -10.24
N ILE A 254 -9.07 7.47 -9.54
CA ILE A 254 -7.81 8.15 -9.28
C ILE A 254 -6.67 7.20 -9.63
N VAL A 255 -5.62 7.74 -10.25
CA VAL A 255 -4.35 7.02 -10.42
C VAL A 255 -3.64 7.03 -9.08
N CYS A 256 -3.66 5.88 -8.41
CA CYS A 256 -3.12 5.75 -7.07
C CYS A 256 -1.73 5.12 -7.06
N MET A 257 -1.04 5.30 -5.95
CA MET A 257 0.32 4.81 -5.72
C MET A 257 0.30 3.50 -4.94
N THR A 258 1.08 2.53 -5.41
CA THR A 258 1.40 1.32 -4.63
C THR A 258 2.73 1.48 -3.89
N TYR A 259 3.74 2.04 -4.57
CA TYR A 259 5.08 2.20 -4.02
C TYR A 259 5.70 3.56 -4.36
N ALA A 260 6.56 4.05 -3.48
CA ALA A 260 7.53 5.10 -3.76
C ALA A 260 8.91 4.60 -3.33
N PHE A 261 9.94 4.87 -4.13
CA PHE A 261 11.33 4.61 -3.78
C PHE A 261 12.24 5.59 -4.52
N HIS A 262 13.53 5.61 -4.19
CA HIS A 262 14.48 6.45 -4.91
C HIS A 262 15.82 5.77 -5.13
N THR A 263 16.49 6.15 -6.20
CA THR A 263 17.91 5.84 -6.47
C THR A 263 18.77 7.04 -6.06
N PRO A 264 20.10 7.01 -6.25
CA PRO A 264 20.93 8.20 -6.03
C PRO A 264 20.49 9.43 -6.85
N ASP A 265 19.92 9.20 -8.04
CA ASP A 265 19.63 10.22 -9.06
C ASP A 265 18.14 10.39 -9.39
N LYS A 266 17.26 9.43 -9.03
CA LYS A 266 15.84 9.46 -9.40
C LYS A 266 14.91 9.27 -8.21
N LEU A 267 13.73 9.90 -8.26
CA LEU A 267 12.57 9.57 -7.44
C LEU A 267 11.59 8.77 -8.28
N CYS A 268 11.10 7.64 -7.78
CA CYS A 268 10.26 6.72 -8.54
C CYS A 268 8.93 6.49 -7.81
N PHE A 269 7.83 6.74 -8.51
CA PHE A 269 6.47 6.38 -8.10
C PHE A 269 5.99 5.20 -8.92
N ILE A 270 5.41 4.20 -8.27
CA ILE A 270 4.74 3.07 -8.91
C ILE A 270 3.23 3.28 -8.77
N LEU A 271 2.60 3.55 -9.91
CA LEU A 271 1.24 4.04 -10.05
C LEU A 271 0.39 3.08 -10.88
N ASP A 272 -0.93 3.16 -10.72
CA ASP A 272 -1.87 2.45 -11.59
C ASP A 272 -1.55 2.73 -13.08
N LEU A 273 -1.55 1.67 -13.90
CA LEU A 273 -1.23 1.78 -15.32
C LEU A 273 -2.46 2.24 -16.12
N MET A 274 -2.35 3.39 -16.77
CA MET A 274 -3.37 3.95 -17.65
C MET A 274 -2.83 3.99 -19.09
N ASN A 275 -3.28 3.06 -19.94
CA ASN A 275 -2.74 2.85 -21.28
C ASN A 275 -3.63 3.39 -22.41
N GLY A 276 -4.74 4.04 -22.06
CA GLY A 276 -5.70 4.61 -22.99
C GLY A 276 -5.41 6.05 -23.41
N GLY A 277 -4.33 6.67 -22.92
CA GLY A 277 -4.01 8.08 -23.18
C GLY A 277 -4.77 9.03 -22.28
N ASP A 278 -4.72 10.33 -22.60
CA ASP A 278 -5.41 11.37 -21.83
C ASP A 278 -6.55 12.02 -22.61
N LEU A 279 -7.52 12.63 -21.90
CA LEU A 279 -8.66 13.29 -22.54
C LEU A 279 -8.26 14.50 -23.39
N HIS A 280 -7.08 15.11 -23.18
CA HIS A 280 -6.64 16.19 -24.08
C HIS A 280 -6.25 15.64 -25.45
N TYR A 281 -5.53 14.52 -25.51
CA TYR A 281 -5.25 13.80 -26.74
C TYR A 281 -6.55 13.40 -27.44
N HIS A 282 -7.47 12.74 -26.74
CA HIS A 282 -8.73 12.31 -27.33
C HIS A 282 -9.60 13.47 -27.81
N LEU A 283 -9.67 14.58 -27.06
CA LEU A 283 -10.36 15.79 -27.52
C LEU A 283 -9.76 16.35 -28.83
N SER A 284 -8.45 16.19 -29.05
CA SER A 284 -7.78 16.63 -30.27
C SER A 284 -8.05 15.71 -31.47
N GLN A 285 -8.18 14.41 -31.25
CA GLN A 285 -8.40 13.40 -32.30
C GLN A 285 -9.89 13.23 -32.62
N HIS A 286 -10.72 13.06 -31.59
CA HIS A 286 -12.16 12.86 -31.69
C HIS A 286 -12.90 14.17 -32.02
N GLY A 287 -12.35 15.31 -31.60
CA GLY A 287 -13.06 16.58 -31.55
C GLY A 287 -13.90 16.72 -30.28
N VAL A 288 -14.77 17.74 -30.24
CA VAL A 288 -15.61 18.02 -29.07
C VAL A 288 -16.58 16.87 -28.79
N PHE A 289 -16.87 16.66 -27.51
CA PHE A 289 -17.82 15.65 -27.06
C PHE A 289 -19.25 16.20 -27.04
N SER A 290 -20.21 15.33 -27.29
CA SER A 290 -21.64 15.61 -27.05
C SER A 290 -21.94 15.68 -25.55
N GLU A 291 -23.10 16.25 -25.18
CA GLU A 291 -23.52 16.32 -23.77
C GLU A 291 -23.60 14.94 -23.11
N LYS A 292 -24.02 13.92 -23.86
CA LYS A 292 -24.15 12.54 -23.36
C LYS A 292 -22.78 11.92 -23.05
N GLU A 293 -21.81 12.11 -23.93
CA GLU A 293 -20.44 11.58 -23.76
C GLU A 293 -19.71 12.34 -22.64
N MET A 294 -19.84 13.67 -22.61
CA MET A 294 -19.30 14.49 -21.52
C MET A 294 -19.90 14.09 -20.17
N ARG A 295 -21.21 13.80 -20.11
CA ARG A 295 -21.89 13.36 -18.89
C ARG A 295 -21.26 12.11 -18.29
N PHE A 296 -20.87 11.14 -19.11
CA PHE A 296 -20.16 9.94 -18.66
C PHE A 296 -18.86 10.33 -17.93
N TYR A 297 -17.96 11.06 -18.59
CA TYR A 297 -16.69 11.46 -17.97
C TYR A 297 -16.90 12.33 -16.73
N ALA A 298 -17.90 13.21 -16.74
CA ALA A 298 -18.24 14.01 -15.58
C ALA A 298 -18.60 13.14 -14.37
N THR A 299 -19.40 12.08 -14.55
CA THR A 299 -19.79 11.20 -13.43
C THR A 299 -18.60 10.51 -12.76
N GLU A 300 -17.64 10.00 -13.55
CA GLU A 300 -16.44 9.35 -13.01
C GLU A 300 -15.51 10.37 -12.31
N ILE A 301 -15.32 11.54 -12.91
CA ILE A 301 -14.48 12.60 -12.33
C ILE A 301 -15.09 13.14 -11.03
N ILE A 302 -16.42 13.27 -10.94
CA ILE A 302 -17.10 13.68 -9.71
C ILE A 302 -16.81 12.70 -8.56
N LEU A 303 -16.83 11.39 -8.82
CA LEU A 303 -16.51 10.37 -7.82
C LEU A 303 -15.02 10.40 -7.42
N GLY A 304 -14.12 10.68 -8.37
CA GLY A 304 -12.71 10.91 -8.07
C GLY A 304 -12.48 12.13 -7.16
N LEU A 305 -13.14 13.26 -7.45
CA LEU A 305 -13.09 14.46 -6.62
C LEU A 305 -13.68 14.22 -5.23
N GLU A 306 -14.83 13.55 -5.15
CA GLU A 306 -15.46 13.19 -3.88
C GLU A 306 -14.51 12.39 -2.98
N HIS A 307 -13.79 11.40 -3.54
CA HIS A 307 -12.84 10.59 -2.78
C HIS A 307 -11.71 11.42 -2.18
N MET A 308 -11.18 12.40 -2.93
CA MET A 308 -10.16 13.34 -2.45
C MET A 308 -10.74 14.30 -1.40
N HIS A 309 -11.92 14.86 -1.64
CA HIS A 309 -12.57 15.84 -0.75
C HIS A 309 -12.96 15.22 0.59
N ASN A 310 -13.43 13.97 0.59
CA ASN A 310 -13.70 13.20 1.82
C ASN A 310 -12.45 12.95 2.67
N ARG A 311 -11.25 13.13 2.08
CA ARG A 311 -9.95 13.05 2.74
C ARG A 311 -9.30 14.42 2.91
N PHE A 312 -10.08 15.49 2.77
CA PHE A 312 -9.63 16.88 2.88
C PHE A 312 -8.49 17.23 1.91
N VAL A 313 -8.47 16.63 0.72
CA VAL A 313 -7.50 16.93 -0.34
C VAL A 313 -8.20 17.74 -1.43
N VAL A 314 -7.68 18.93 -1.75
CA VAL A 314 -8.07 19.72 -2.93
C VAL A 314 -7.09 19.46 -4.06
N TYR A 315 -7.58 19.18 -5.27
CA TYR A 315 -6.77 18.72 -6.40
C TYR A 315 -6.06 19.86 -7.15
N ARG A 316 -6.76 20.98 -7.40
CA ARG A 316 -6.26 22.26 -7.94
C ARG A 316 -5.73 22.27 -9.39
N ASP A 317 -5.63 21.14 -10.09
CA ASP A 317 -5.15 21.10 -11.48
C ASP A 317 -6.05 20.30 -12.44
N LEU A 318 -7.37 20.39 -12.25
CA LEU A 318 -8.33 19.67 -13.08
C LEU A 318 -8.39 20.23 -14.51
N LYS A 319 -7.93 19.41 -15.46
CA LYS A 319 -7.90 19.70 -16.89
C LYS A 319 -7.88 18.39 -17.70
N PRO A 320 -8.27 18.40 -18.98
CA PRO A 320 -8.33 17.16 -19.78
C PRO A 320 -7.00 16.39 -19.86
N ALA A 321 -5.86 17.07 -19.83
CA ALA A 321 -4.54 16.43 -19.90
C ALA A 321 -4.18 15.61 -18.64
N ASN A 322 -4.87 15.83 -17.51
CA ASN A 322 -4.65 15.06 -16.28
C ASN A 322 -5.71 13.97 -16.07
N ILE A 323 -6.63 13.79 -17.02
CA ILE A 323 -7.64 12.73 -16.98
C ILE A 323 -7.20 11.63 -17.94
N LEU A 324 -6.76 10.50 -17.40
CA LEU A 324 -6.24 9.38 -18.17
C LEU A 324 -7.31 8.32 -18.39
N LEU A 325 -7.26 7.62 -19.53
CA LEU A 325 -8.14 6.52 -19.88
C LEU A 325 -7.42 5.17 -19.69
N ASP A 326 -8.15 4.15 -19.29
CA ASP A 326 -7.69 2.76 -19.33
C ASP A 326 -8.01 2.10 -20.69
N GLU A 327 -7.72 0.80 -20.83
CA GLU A 327 -7.97 0.04 -22.07
C GLU A 327 -9.47 -0.13 -22.41
N HIS A 328 -10.36 0.16 -21.46
CA HIS A 328 -11.81 0.06 -21.62
C HIS A 328 -12.46 1.44 -21.87
N GLY A 329 -11.74 2.53 -21.63
CA GLY A 329 -12.22 3.90 -21.80
C GLY A 329 -12.70 4.57 -20.51
N HIS A 330 -12.57 3.91 -19.36
CA HIS A 330 -12.87 4.53 -18.06
C HIS A 330 -11.74 5.49 -17.67
N VAL A 331 -12.11 6.57 -16.97
CA VAL A 331 -11.19 7.66 -16.66
C VAL A 331 -10.73 7.67 -15.21
N ARG A 332 -9.49 8.13 -15.01
CA ARG A 332 -8.90 8.41 -13.70
C ARG A 332 -8.21 9.76 -13.66
N ILE A 333 -8.35 10.46 -12.54
CA ILE A 333 -7.59 11.68 -12.24
C ILE A 333 -6.14 11.29 -11.93
N SER A 334 -5.17 11.94 -12.56
CA SER A 334 -3.73 11.68 -12.40
C SER A 334 -2.98 12.94 -11.93
N ASP A 335 -1.68 12.83 -11.65
CA ASP A 335 -0.79 13.95 -11.29
C ASP A 335 -1.26 14.82 -10.10
N LEU A 336 -0.96 14.37 -8.89
CA LEU A 336 -1.34 15.05 -7.64
C LEU A 336 -0.27 16.04 -7.15
N GLY A 337 0.71 16.40 -7.98
CA GLY A 337 1.82 17.28 -7.57
C GLY A 337 1.34 18.62 -7.02
N LEU A 338 0.26 19.18 -7.61
CA LEU A 338 -0.35 20.43 -7.18
C LEU A 338 -1.49 20.25 -6.17
N ALA A 339 -1.84 19.05 -5.73
CA ALA A 339 -2.88 18.87 -4.73
C ALA A 339 -2.44 19.39 -3.33
N CYS A 340 -3.38 19.59 -2.41
CA CYS A 340 -3.09 20.05 -1.04
C CYS A 340 -4.05 19.44 -0.03
N ASP A 341 -3.52 19.01 1.11
CA ASP A 341 -4.30 18.71 2.30
C ASP A 341 -4.76 20.03 2.96
N PHE A 342 -6.07 20.16 3.20
CA PHE A 342 -6.69 21.31 3.87
C PHE A 342 -7.33 20.95 5.21
N SER A 343 -7.12 19.74 5.74
CA SER A 343 -7.68 19.26 7.02
C SER A 343 -7.28 20.14 8.21
N LYS A 344 -6.05 20.65 8.20
CA LYS A 344 -5.50 21.51 9.27
C LYS A 344 -5.51 22.98 8.93
N LYS A 345 -5.17 23.32 7.68
CA LYS A 345 -5.04 24.70 7.22
C LYS A 345 -5.42 24.81 5.75
N LYS A 346 -6.34 25.73 5.46
CA LYS A 346 -6.74 26.05 4.09
C LYS A 346 -5.58 26.70 3.31
N PRO A 347 -5.29 26.26 2.08
CA PRO A 347 -4.35 26.95 1.20
C PRO A 347 -4.86 28.33 0.78
N HIS A 348 -3.93 29.21 0.40
CA HIS A 348 -4.21 30.57 -0.11
C HIS A 348 -3.30 30.94 -1.29
N ALA A 349 -2.45 30.01 -1.72
CA ALA A 349 -1.52 30.22 -2.83
C ALA A 349 -2.28 30.07 -4.15
N SER A 350 -2.00 30.96 -5.10
CA SER A 350 -2.51 30.84 -6.47
C SER A 350 -1.71 29.79 -7.23
N VAL A 351 -2.28 28.60 -7.36
CA VAL A 351 -1.66 27.45 -8.03
C VAL A 351 -2.70 26.71 -8.86
N GLY A 352 -2.28 26.18 -10.00
CA GLY A 352 -3.13 25.50 -10.96
C GLY A 352 -2.90 25.99 -12.39
N THR A 353 -3.64 25.44 -13.34
CA THR A 353 -3.56 25.85 -14.75
C THR A 353 -4.47 27.05 -15.04
N HIS A 354 -3.91 28.12 -15.60
CA HIS A 354 -4.68 29.30 -16.04
C HIS A 354 -5.81 28.92 -17.01
N GLY A 355 -7.01 29.43 -16.74
CA GLY A 355 -8.24 29.09 -17.45
C GLY A 355 -9.06 27.97 -16.80
N TYR A 356 -8.59 27.41 -15.68
CA TYR A 356 -9.35 26.50 -14.82
C TYR A 356 -9.35 26.92 -13.34
N MET A 357 -8.35 27.72 -12.91
CA MET A 357 -8.30 28.23 -11.53
C MET A 357 -9.54 29.06 -11.16
N ALA A 358 -10.09 28.78 -9.98
CA ALA A 358 -11.24 29.49 -9.45
C ALA A 358 -10.91 30.92 -8.97
N PRO A 359 -11.91 31.82 -8.88
CA PRO A 359 -11.71 33.19 -8.41
C PRO A 359 -11.00 33.31 -7.07
N GLU A 360 -11.38 32.50 -6.09
CA GLU A 360 -10.78 32.48 -4.75
C GLU A 360 -9.34 31.96 -4.73
N VAL A 361 -8.93 31.19 -5.74
CA VAL A 361 -7.53 30.75 -5.92
C VAL A 361 -6.69 31.85 -6.56
N LEU A 362 -7.26 32.65 -7.46
CA LEU A 362 -6.58 33.78 -8.11
C LEU A 362 -6.40 34.98 -7.16
N GLN A 363 -7.32 35.16 -6.21
CA GLN A 363 -7.24 36.24 -5.23
C GLN A 363 -6.18 35.96 -4.16
N LYS A 364 -5.10 36.75 -4.19
CA LYS A 364 -4.01 36.63 -3.22
C LYS A 364 -4.52 36.83 -1.79
N GLY A 365 -4.20 35.85 -0.92
CA GLY A 365 -4.54 35.90 0.50
C GLY A 365 -5.93 35.36 0.83
N THR A 366 -6.75 35.03 -0.16
CA THR A 366 -8.02 34.35 0.05
C THR A 366 -7.76 32.86 0.28
N ALA A 367 -8.23 32.35 1.42
CA ALA A 367 -8.13 30.93 1.73
C ALA A 367 -9.25 30.15 1.03
N TYR A 368 -8.94 28.96 0.54
CA TYR A 368 -9.89 28.12 -0.20
C TYR A 368 -9.75 26.64 0.19
N ASP A 369 -10.66 25.81 -0.31
CA ASP A 369 -10.78 24.38 -0.06
C ASP A 369 -11.24 23.64 -1.33
N SER A 370 -11.99 22.55 -1.20
CA SER A 370 -12.57 21.77 -2.31
C SER A 370 -13.42 22.59 -3.28
N SER A 371 -13.89 23.78 -2.89
CA SER A 371 -14.62 24.73 -3.75
C SER A 371 -13.91 25.03 -5.08
N ALA A 372 -12.57 25.05 -5.09
CA ALA A 372 -11.77 25.32 -6.27
C ALA A 372 -11.92 24.23 -7.35
N ASP A 373 -12.09 22.97 -6.96
CA ASP A 373 -12.19 21.85 -7.89
C ASP A 373 -13.54 21.83 -8.61
N TRP A 374 -14.64 22.25 -7.95
CA TRP A 374 -15.95 22.34 -8.58
C TRP A 374 -16.00 23.40 -9.69
N PHE A 375 -15.32 24.53 -9.48
CA PHE A 375 -15.16 25.53 -10.54
C PHE A 375 -14.31 25.00 -11.70
N SER A 376 -13.21 24.32 -11.37
CA SER A 376 -12.32 23.71 -12.36
C SER A 376 -13.06 22.63 -13.18
N LEU A 377 -13.97 21.89 -12.54
CA LEU A 377 -14.85 20.93 -13.20
C LEU A 377 -15.73 21.64 -14.24
N GLY A 378 -16.41 22.72 -13.87
CA GLY A 378 -17.19 23.53 -14.81
C GLY A 378 -16.37 24.00 -16.03
N CYS A 379 -15.13 24.45 -15.79
CA CYS A 379 -14.22 24.86 -16.87
C CYS A 379 -13.83 23.70 -17.79
N MET A 380 -13.55 22.53 -17.22
CA MET A 380 -13.18 21.32 -17.94
C MET A 380 -14.35 20.78 -18.77
N LEU A 381 -15.55 20.69 -18.20
CA LEU A 381 -16.76 20.22 -18.91
C LEU A 381 -17.09 21.14 -20.09
N PHE A 382 -17.03 22.46 -19.90
CA PHE A 382 -17.19 23.42 -21.00
C PHE A 382 -16.15 23.18 -22.10
N LYS A 383 -14.89 22.92 -21.74
CA LYS A 383 -13.84 22.62 -22.72
C LYS A 383 -14.10 21.34 -23.50
N LEU A 384 -14.62 20.28 -22.88
CA LEU A 384 -14.97 19.05 -23.60
C LEU A 384 -16.06 19.31 -24.65
N LEU A 385 -16.99 20.22 -24.38
CA LEU A 385 -18.09 20.58 -25.29
C LEU A 385 -17.71 21.59 -26.38
N ARG A 386 -16.73 22.48 -26.12
CA ARG A 386 -16.40 23.62 -27.00
C ARG A 386 -14.98 23.62 -27.53
N GLY A 387 -14.10 22.76 -27.02
CA GLY A 387 -12.70 22.65 -27.41
C GLY A 387 -11.75 23.67 -26.73
N HIS A 388 -12.28 24.68 -26.03
CA HIS A 388 -11.51 25.69 -25.32
C HIS A 388 -12.08 26.00 -23.94
N SER A 389 -11.26 26.59 -23.05
CA SER A 389 -11.71 27.04 -21.72
C SER A 389 -12.72 28.20 -21.87
N PRO A 390 -13.72 28.33 -20.96
CA PRO A 390 -14.70 29.41 -21.00
C PRO A 390 -14.07 30.81 -20.86
N PHE A 391 -12.90 30.91 -20.21
CA PHE A 391 -12.18 32.16 -19.99
C PHE A 391 -10.99 32.36 -20.94
N ARG A 392 -10.90 31.56 -22.01
CA ARG A 392 -9.85 31.68 -23.04
C ARG A 392 -10.48 31.92 -24.41
N GLN A 393 -10.96 33.14 -24.62
CA GLN A 393 -11.50 33.57 -25.90
C GLN A 393 -10.37 33.78 -26.93
N HIS A 394 -10.66 33.57 -28.22
CA HIS A 394 -9.76 33.80 -29.36
C HIS A 394 -8.34 33.22 -29.25
N LYS A 395 -8.16 32.11 -28.53
CA LYS A 395 -6.85 31.46 -28.30
C LYS A 395 -5.80 32.40 -27.65
N THR A 396 -6.22 33.41 -26.87
CA THR A 396 -5.28 34.26 -26.13
C THR A 396 -4.34 33.41 -25.26
N LYS A 397 -3.07 33.78 -25.25
CA LYS A 397 -2.03 33.18 -24.41
C LYS A 397 -1.67 34.08 -23.21
N ASP A 398 -2.25 35.27 -23.12
CA ASP A 398 -2.00 36.17 -22.00
C ASP A 398 -2.71 35.65 -20.74
N LYS A 399 -1.89 35.21 -19.78
CA LYS A 399 -2.35 34.69 -18.49
C LYS A 399 -3.12 35.73 -17.70
N HIS A 400 -2.70 37.00 -17.73
CA HIS A 400 -3.34 38.07 -16.98
C HIS A 400 -4.73 38.40 -17.54
N GLU A 401 -4.90 38.32 -18.85
CA GLU A 401 -6.20 38.48 -19.49
C GLU A 401 -7.15 37.34 -19.10
N ILE A 402 -6.69 36.09 -19.15
CA ILE A 402 -7.47 34.91 -18.75
C ILE A 402 -7.90 35.03 -17.28
N ASP A 403 -6.98 35.37 -16.39
CA ASP A 403 -7.27 35.51 -14.96
C ASP A 403 -8.27 36.65 -14.69
N ARG A 404 -8.15 37.77 -15.43
CA ARG A 404 -9.11 38.87 -15.36
C ARG A 404 -10.50 38.43 -15.81
N MET A 405 -10.60 37.69 -16.92
CA MET A 405 -11.87 37.17 -17.42
C MET A 405 -12.56 36.28 -16.37
N THR A 406 -11.82 35.38 -15.71
CA THR A 406 -12.34 34.56 -14.61
C THR A 406 -12.94 35.39 -13.47
N LEU A 407 -12.32 36.53 -13.15
CA LEU A 407 -12.75 37.40 -12.04
C LEU A 407 -13.94 38.30 -12.40
N THR A 408 -14.02 38.76 -13.65
CA THR A 408 -14.93 39.87 -14.02
C THR A 408 -16.02 39.50 -15.04
N VAL A 409 -15.80 38.50 -15.89
CA VAL A 409 -16.67 38.20 -17.04
C VAL A 409 -17.57 37.02 -16.72
N ASN A 410 -18.88 37.16 -16.99
CA ASN A 410 -19.81 36.04 -16.94
C ASN A 410 -19.65 35.19 -18.20
N VAL A 411 -19.69 33.87 -18.05
CA VAL A 411 -19.55 32.94 -19.17
C VAL A 411 -20.83 32.94 -20.00
N GLU A 412 -20.71 33.27 -21.29
CA GLU A 412 -21.82 33.16 -22.23
C GLU A 412 -21.97 31.70 -22.68
N LEU A 413 -23.13 31.11 -22.39
CA LEU A 413 -23.42 29.72 -22.74
C LEU A 413 -24.24 29.66 -24.05
N PRO A 414 -23.81 28.88 -25.05
CA PRO A 414 -24.52 28.74 -26.33
C PRO A 414 -25.99 28.31 -26.17
N ASP A 415 -26.86 28.81 -27.05
CA ASP A 415 -28.27 28.42 -27.10
C ASP A 415 -28.50 26.95 -27.51
N SER A 416 -27.49 26.33 -28.10
CA SER A 416 -27.51 24.90 -28.42
C SER A 416 -27.43 23.99 -27.18
N PHE A 417 -27.04 24.51 -26.01
CA PHE A 417 -26.95 23.73 -24.79
C PHE A 417 -28.33 23.48 -24.16
N SER A 418 -28.54 22.27 -23.66
CA SER A 418 -29.75 21.94 -22.92
C SER A 418 -29.94 22.84 -21.69
N PRO A 419 -31.20 23.13 -21.27
CA PRO A 419 -31.46 23.91 -20.06
C PRO A 419 -30.78 23.32 -18.81
N GLU A 420 -30.74 21.99 -18.71
CA GLU A 420 -30.09 21.29 -17.60
C GLU A 420 -28.57 21.46 -17.63
N LEU A 421 -27.95 21.43 -18.82
CA LEU A 421 -26.51 21.70 -18.94
C LEU A 421 -26.19 23.16 -18.61
N LYS A 422 -26.99 24.11 -19.11
CA LYS A 422 -26.82 25.54 -18.79
C LYS A 422 -26.87 25.76 -17.28
N SER A 423 -27.89 25.23 -16.61
CA SER A 423 -28.03 25.27 -15.15
C SER A 423 -26.83 24.66 -14.43
N LEU A 424 -26.31 23.51 -14.91
CA LEU A 424 -25.14 22.86 -14.31
C LEU A 424 -23.89 23.76 -14.39
N LEU A 425 -23.58 24.27 -15.59
CA LEU A 425 -22.41 25.11 -15.81
C LEU A 425 -22.52 26.45 -15.09
N GLU A 426 -23.71 27.08 -15.08
CA GLU A 426 -23.99 28.29 -14.31
C GLU A 426 -23.78 28.08 -12.81
N GLY A 427 -24.18 26.91 -12.28
CA GLY A 427 -23.98 26.54 -10.88
C GLY A 427 -22.51 26.30 -10.52
N LEU A 428 -21.78 25.56 -11.35
CA LEU A 428 -20.35 25.26 -11.12
C LEU A 428 -19.45 26.48 -11.32
N LEU A 429 -19.78 27.36 -12.27
CA LEU A 429 -18.97 28.53 -12.62
C LEU A 429 -19.38 29.80 -11.86
N GLN A 430 -20.18 29.68 -10.78
CA GLN A 430 -20.43 30.79 -9.87
C GLN A 430 -19.13 31.30 -9.27
N ARG A 431 -18.94 32.62 -9.33
CA ARG A 431 -17.75 33.27 -8.76
C ARG A 431 -17.77 33.30 -7.23
N ASP A 432 -18.95 33.49 -6.66
CA ASP A 432 -19.20 33.43 -5.22
C ASP A 432 -19.29 31.98 -4.75
N VAL A 433 -18.34 31.56 -3.91
CA VAL A 433 -18.27 30.19 -3.37
C VAL A 433 -19.56 29.82 -2.64
N SER A 434 -20.20 30.75 -1.92
CA SER A 434 -21.44 30.45 -1.17
C SER A 434 -22.63 30.09 -2.06
N LYS A 435 -22.58 30.46 -3.34
CA LYS A 435 -23.61 30.18 -4.34
C LYS A 435 -23.21 29.06 -5.30
N ARG A 436 -21.96 28.61 -5.26
CA ARG A 436 -21.42 27.61 -6.19
C ARG A 436 -21.98 26.23 -5.86
N LEU A 437 -22.36 25.50 -6.91
CA LEU A 437 -22.78 24.11 -6.79
C LEU A 437 -21.63 23.26 -6.23
N GLY A 438 -21.92 22.44 -5.22
CA GLY A 438 -20.91 21.64 -4.50
C GLY A 438 -20.29 22.36 -3.30
N CYS A 439 -20.77 23.56 -2.95
CA CYS A 439 -20.23 24.39 -1.87
C CYS A 439 -21.28 24.79 -0.82
N GLN A 440 -22.49 24.23 -0.86
CA GLN A 440 -23.60 24.57 0.04
C GLN A 440 -23.75 23.61 1.23
N GLY A 441 -22.69 22.88 1.57
CA GLY A 441 -22.57 22.05 2.77
C GLY A 441 -22.71 20.54 2.55
N ARG A 442 -23.10 20.07 1.35
CA ARG A 442 -23.20 18.64 1.00
C ARG A 442 -22.22 18.20 -0.10
N SER A 443 -21.34 19.09 -0.55
CA SER A 443 -20.22 18.80 -1.46
C SER A 443 -20.68 18.06 -2.73
N ALA A 444 -20.04 16.95 -3.10
CA ALA A 444 -20.35 16.15 -4.28
C ALA A 444 -21.83 15.76 -4.39
N GLN A 445 -22.53 15.56 -3.26
CA GLN A 445 -23.95 15.18 -3.28
C GLN A 445 -24.82 16.23 -3.96
N GLU A 446 -24.51 17.52 -3.84
CA GLU A 446 -25.23 18.60 -4.52
C GLU A 446 -25.08 18.48 -6.05
N VAL A 447 -23.87 18.17 -6.50
CA VAL A 447 -23.57 17.99 -7.93
C VAL A 447 -24.26 16.73 -8.44
N LYS A 448 -24.25 15.63 -7.67
CA LYS A 448 -24.86 14.34 -8.02
C LYS A 448 -26.39 14.42 -8.18
N GLU A 449 -27.04 15.24 -7.36
CA GLU A 449 -28.49 15.46 -7.38
C GLU A 449 -28.95 16.46 -8.45
N HIS A 450 -28.02 17.14 -9.13
CA HIS A 450 -28.36 18.14 -10.13
C HIS A 450 -29.19 17.51 -11.29
N PRO A 451 -30.23 18.20 -11.83
CA PRO A 451 -31.10 17.65 -12.87
C PRO A 451 -30.40 17.07 -14.10
N PHE A 452 -29.22 17.60 -14.45
CA PHE A 452 -28.40 17.08 -15.55
C PHE A 452 -27.99 15.61 -15.37
N PHE A 453 -27.83 15.14 -14.12
CA PHE A 453 -27.48 13.75 -13.80
C PHE A 453 -28.69 12.90 -13.39
N LYS A 454 -29.92 13.40 -13.63
CA LYS A 454 -31.14 12.64 -13.32
C LYS A 454 -31.13 11.29 -14.04
N GLY A 455 -31.33 10.21 -13.27
CA GLY A 455 -31.33 8.84 -13.76
C GLY A 455 -29.95 8.15 -13.79
N ILE A 456 -28.88 8.83 -13.35
CA ILE A 456 -27.59 8.18 -13.10
C ILE A 456 -27.66 7.41 -11.79
N ASP A 457 -27.33 6.12 -11.84
CA ASP A 457 -27.06 5.32 -10.66
C ASP A 457 -25.57 5.43 -10.32
N TRP A 458 -25.26 6.19 -9.27
CA TRP A 458 -23.89 6.46 -8.84
C TRP A 458 -23.14 5.23 -8.34
N GLN A 459 -23.85 4.20 -7.88
CA GLN A 459 -23.21 2.92 -7.52
C GLN A 459 -22.76 2.18 -8.78
N GLN A 460 -23.58 2.18 -9.82
CA GLN A 460 -23.22 1.61 -11.13
C GLN A 460 -22.06 2.37 -11.79
N VAL A 461 -21.98 3.69 -11.60
CA VAL A 461 -20.78 4.46 -11.99
C VAL A 461 -19.57 3.96 -11.20
N TYR A 462 -19.65 3.89 -9.86
CA TYR A 462 -18.54 3.42 -9.01
C TYR A 462 -18.02 2.04 -9.41
N LEU A 463 -18.92 1.12 -9.78
CA LEU A 463 -18.61 -0.22 -10.25
C LEU A 463 -18.20 -0.30 -11.73
N GLN A 464 -18.04 0.86 -12.39
CA GLN A 464 -17.60 1.01 -13.78
C GLN A 464 -18.49 0.22 -14.77
N LYS A 465 -19.81 0.25 -14.59
CA LYS A 465 -20.77 -0.52 -15.40
C LYS A 465 -21.34 0.23 -16.59
N TYR A 466 -21.29 1.57 -16.57
CA TYR A 466 -21.72 2.37 -17.72
C TYR A 466 -20.74 2.20 -18.88
N PRO A 467 -21.23 2.02 -20.13
CA PRO A 467 -20.36 1.88 -21.29
C PRO A 467 -19.64 3.21 -21.60
N PRO A 468 -18.30 3.21 -21.69
CA PRO A 468 -17.56 4.41 -22.06
C PRO A 468 -17.89 4.87 -23.49
N PRO A 469 -17.92 6.19 -23.74
CA PRO A 469 -18.25 6.73 -25.07
C PRO A 469 -17.12 6.54 -26.09
N LEU A 470 -15.87 6.47 -25.61
CA LEU A 470 -14.69 6.24 -26.42
C LEU A 470 -13.91 5.08 -25.81
N ILE A 471 -13.70 4.03 -26.59
CA ILE A 471 -12.82 2.92 -26.23
C ILE A 471 -11.51 3.12 -27.00
N PRO A 472 -10.37 3.30 -26.33
CA PRO A 472 -9.09 3.47 -27.01
C PRO A 472 -8.76 2.28 -27.93
N PRO A 473 -8.19 2.51 -29.13
CA PRO A 473 -7.78 1.45 -30.03
C PRO A 473 -6.89 0.40 -29.33
N ARG A 474 -7.20 -0.88 -29.57
CA ARG A 474 -6.45 -2.01 -29.02
C ARG A 474 -5.23 -2.31 -29.87
N GLY A 475 -4.12 -2.67 -29.22
CA GLY A 475 -2.87 -3.00 -29.92
C GLY A 475 -2.09 -1.77 -30.39
N GLU A 476 -2.60 -0.58 -30.10
CA GLU A 476 -1.91 0.70 -30.31
C GLU A 476 -1.41 1.23 -28.98
N VAL A 477 -0.36 2.03 -29.02
CA VAL A 477 0.02 2.81 -27.85
C VAL A 477 -0.66 4.15 -27.94
N ASN A 478 -1.74 4.28 -27.14
CA ASN A 478 -2.58 5.46 -27.07
C ASN A 478 -1.90 6.60 -26.29
N ALA A 479 -0.64 6.88 -26.60
CA ALA A 479 0.13 8.00 -26.08
C ALA A 479 0.81 8.71 -27.26
N ALA A 480 1.35 9.90 -27.04
CA ALA A 480 2.22 10.51 -28.04
C ALA A 480 3.34 9.53 -28.44
N ASP A 481 3.71 9.52 -29.72
CA ASP A 481 4.81 8.68 -30.20
C ASP A 481 6.06 8.94 -29.36
N ALA A 482 6.88 7.91 -29.13
CA ALA A 482 8.11 8.07 -28.34
C ALA A 482 9.00 9.21 -28.90
N PHE A 483 8.92 9.46 -30.20
CA PHE A 483 9.56 10.57 -30.88
C PHE A 483 8.92 11.93 -30.54
N ASP A 484 7.59 12.03 -30.52
CA ASP A 484 6.83 13.25 -30.17
C ASP A 484 6.94 13.61 -28.69
N ILE A 485 7.16 12.61 -27.83
CA ILE A 485 7.51 12.81 -26.42
C ILE A 485 8.86 13.55 -26.30
N GLY A 486 9.75 13.37 -27.29
CA GLY A 486 11.08 13.97 -27.40
C GLY A 486 12.14 13.27 -26.55
N SER A 487 13.34 13.85 -26.45
CA SER A 487 14.38 13.50 -25.46
C SER A 487 14.63 14.67 -24.51
N PHE A 488 15.18 14.37 -23.34
CA PHE A 488 15.69 15.39 -22.43
C PHE A 488 17.14 15.71 -22.79
N ASP A 489 17.48 16.99 -22.95
CA ASP A 489 18.86 17.36 -23.18
C ASP A 489 19.68 17.11 -21.89
N GLU A 490 20.73 16.30 -22.01
CA GLU A 490 21.62 15.99 -20.89
C GLU A 490 22.49 17.20 -20.52
N GLU A 491 22.75 18.11 -21.47
CA GLU A 491 23.52 19.34 -21.22
C GLU A 491 22.83 20.27 -20.21
N ASP A 492 21.49 20.26 -20.14
CA ASP A 492 20.70 21.05 -19.17
C ASP A 492 21.12 20.77 -17.70
N THR A 493 21.56 19.55 -17.41
CA THR A 493 21.83 19.08 -16.04
C THR A 493 23.30 18.81 -15.75
N LYS A 494 24.18 18.97 -16.74
CA LYS A 494 25.60 18.58 -16.68
C LYS A 494 26.40 19.31 -15.59
N GLY A 495 26.03 20.56 -15.29
CA GLY A 495 26.63 21.37 -14.23
C GLY A 495 26.09 21.09 -12.81
N ILE A 496 25.01 20.31 -12.68
CA ILE A 496 24.29 20.16 -11.41
C ILE A 496 24.81 18.92 -10.67
N LYS A 497 25.31 19.16 -9.46
CA LYS A 497 25.73 18.11 -8.53
C LYS A 497 24.70 17.94 -7.41
N LEU A 498 24.41 16.70 -7.08
CA LEU A 498 23.62 16.32 -5.92
C LEU A 498 24.56 16.18 -4.72
N LEU A 499 24.28 16.93 -3.67
CA LEU A 499 24.99 16.93 -2.40
C LEU A 499 24.26 16.02 -1.41
N ASP A 500 24.93 15.63 -0.32
CA ASP A 500 24.30 14.83 0.74
C ASP A 500 23.11 15.55 1.38
N SER A 501 23.17 16.89 1.48
CA SER A 501 22.04 17.71 1.93
C SER A 501 20.81 17.58 1.03
N ASP A 502 21.01 17.39 -0.29
CA ASP A 502 19.91 17.17 -1.22
C ASP A 502 19.31 15.77 -1.04
N GLN A 503 20.15 14.77 -0.72
CA GLN A 503 19.69 13.40 -0.48
C GLN A 503 18.88 13.29 0.82
N GLU A 504 19.26 14.03 1.87
CA GLU A 504 18.55 14.01 3.16
C GLU A 504 17.09 14.46 3.02
N LEU A 505 16.78 15.35 2.06
CA LEU A 505 15.39 15.76 1.75
C LEU A 505 14.52 14.57 1.34
N TYR A 506 15.09 13.54 0.73
CA TYR A 506 14.38 12.39 0.18
C TYR A 506 14.48 11.14 1.05
N LYS A 507 15.08 11.22 2.24
CA LYS A 507 15.26 10.07 3.14
C LYS A 507 13.95 9.37 3.53
N ASN A 508 12.88 10.14 3.69
CA ASN A 508 11.53 9.65 4.00
C ASN A 508 10.63 9.56 2.76
N PHE A 509 11.23 9.56 1.56
CA PHE A 509 10.51 9.37 0.31
C PHE A 509 10.03 7.91 0.10
N PRO A 510 10.81 6.87 0.45
CA PRO A 510 10.35 5.50 0.24
C PRO A 510 9.08 5.19 1.04
N LEU A 511 8.11 4.55 0.39
CA LEU A 511 6.83 4.20 1.00
C LEU A 511 6.21 2.99 0.29
N VAL A 512 5.53 2.14 1.05
CA VAL A 512 4.68 1.07 0.54
C VAL A 512 3.26 1.28 1.08
N ILE A 513 2.27 1.30 0.20
CA ILE A 513 0.87 1.32 0.63
C ILE A 513 0.44 -0.12 0.92
N SER A 514 0.33 -0.46 2.21
CA SER A 514 0.04 -1.81 2.71
C SER A 514 -1.14 -2.47 2.00
N GLU A 515 -2.30 -1.80 1.95
CA GLU A 515 -3.51 -2.28 1.28
C GLU A 515 -3.26 -2.69 -0.18
N ARG A 516 -2.54 -1.86 -0.93
CA ARG A 516 -2.26 -2.07 -2.36
C ARG A 516 -1.28 -3.22 -2.57
N TRP A 517 -0.22 -3.32 -1.76
CA TRP A 517 0.73 -4.44 -1.83
C TRP A 517 0.05 -5.77 -1.46
N GLN A 518 -0.76 -5.79 -0.40
CA GLN A 518 -1.47 -7.00 -0.01
C GLN A 518 -2.49 -7.44 -1.06
N GLN A 519 -3.19 -6.49 -1.69
CA GLN A 519 -4.10 -6.76 -2.80
C GLN A 519 -3.34 -7.30 -4.02
N GLU A 520 -2.21 -6.68 -4.40
CA GLU A 520 -1.32 -7.22 -5.44
C GLU A 520 -0.92 -8.67 -5.13
N VAL A 521 -0.45 -8.97 -3.92
CA VAL A 521 -0.03 -10.33 -3.56
C VAL A 521 -1.19 -11.31 -3.62
N ALA A 522 -2.35 -10.93 -3.06
CA ALA A 522 -3.56 -11.75 -3.02
C ALA A 522 -4.08 -12.12 -4.42
N GLU A 523 -4.03 -11.20 -5.38
CA GLU A 523 -4.49 -11.41 -6.77
C GLU A 523 -3.48 -12.19 -7.63
N THR A 524 -2.24 -12.33 -7.17
CA THR A 524 -1.15 -12.83 -8.00
C THR A 524 -0.53 -14.12 -7.47
N VAL A 525 0.22 -14.04 -6.38
CA VAL A 525 1.18 -15.09 -5.96
C VAL A 525 0.84 -15.73 -4.61
N TYR A 526 -0.13 -15.19 -3.87
CA TYR A 526 -0.47 -15.61 -2.50
C TYR A 526 -0.63 -17.13 -2.36
N ASP A 527 -1.52 -17.74 -3.15
CA ASP A 527 -1.80 -19.19 -3.05
C ASP A 527 -0.57 -20.04 -3.40
N ALA A 528 0.14 -19.67 -4.48
CA ALA A 528 1.31 -20.41 -4.93
C ALA A 528 2.47 -20.34 -3.91
N VAL A 529 2.70 -19.16 -3.32
CA VAL A 529 3.75 -18.95 -2.32
C VAL A 529 3.41 -19.69 -1.03
N ASN A 530 2.17 -19.64 -0.55
CA ASN A 530 1.74 -20.40 0.62
C ASN A 530 1.89 -21.91 0.40
N ALA A 531 1.38 -22.46 -0.71
CA ALA A 531 1.46 -23.89 -0.99
C ALA A 531 2.89 -24.41 -1.09
N ASP A 532 3.79 -23.63 -1.70
CA ASP A 532 5.21 -24.02 -1.77
C ASP A 532 5.92 -23.89 -0.42
N THR A 533 5.54 -22.90 0.39
CA THR A 533 6.08 -22.73 1.75
C THR A 533 5.64 -23.89 2.65
N ASP A 534 4.36 -24.29 2.59
CA ASP A 534 3.82 -25.45 3.34
C ASP A 534 4.59 -26.73 3.00
N LYS A 535 4.89 -26.97 1.72
CA LYS A 535 5.70 -28.12 1.28
C LYS A 535 7.12 -28.08 1.85
N ILE A 536 7.76 -26.90 1.86
CA ILE A 536 9.13 -26.74 2.38
C ILE A 536 9.15 -26.97 3.89
N GLU A 537 8.21 -26.38 4.62
CA GLU A 537 8.09 -26.50 6.08
C GLU A 537 7.77 -27.93 6.50
N ALA A 538 6.84 -28.61 5.83
CA ALA A 538 6.52 -30.02 6.09
C ALA A 538 7.74 -30.93 5.89
N ARG A 539 8.54 -30.71 4.84
CA ARG A 539 9.78 -31.45 4.61
C ARG A 539 10.82 -31.19 5.70
N LYS A 540 10.97 -29.94 6.16
CA LYS A 540 11.87 -29.60 7.27
C LYS A 540 11.44 -30.26 8.58
N ARG A 541 10.15 -30.18 8.94
CA ARG A 541 9.58 -30.83 10.13
C ARG A 541 9.82 -32.36 10.11
N ALA A 542 9.58 -33.00 8.97
CA ALA A 542 9.82 -34.44 8.81
C ALA A 542 11.31 -34.82 8.99
N LYS A 543 12.23 -34.03 8.43
CA LYS A 543 13.67 -34.23 8.58
C LYS A 543 14.13 -34.03 10.04
N ASN A 544 13.65 -33.00 10.72
CA ASN A 544 14.00 -32.72 12.12
C ASN A 544 13.52 -33.84 13.06
N LYS A 545 12.31 -34.36 12.82
CA LYS A 545 11.77 -35.52 13.56
C LYS A 545 12.63 -36.77 13.40
N GLN A 546 13.17 -37.02 12.20
CA GLN A 546 14.08 -38.15 11.96
C GLN A 546 15.45 -37.99 12.65
N LEU A 547 15.92 -36.75 12.81
CA LEU A 547 17.20 -36.45 13.47
C LEU A 547 17.10 -36.38 15.00
N GLY A 548 15.90 -36.57 15.58
CA GLY A 548 15.68 -36.41 17.03
C GLY A 548 15.89 -34.97 17.51
N HIS A 549 15.87 -34.00 16.59
CA HIS A 549 15.93 -32.57 16.90
C HIS A 549 14.52 -32.10 17.25
N GLU A 550 14.16 -32.13 18.53
CA GLU A 550 12.94 -31.46 18.99
C GLU A 550 13.13 -29.94 18.89
N GLU A 551 12.26 -29.29 18.11
CA GLU A 551 12.29 -27.86 17.80
C GLU A 551 11.76 -27.00 18.96
N ASP A 552 11.96 -27.42 20.21
CA ASP A 552 11.30 -26.83 21.39
C ASP A 552 12.30 -26.36 22.46
N TYR A 553 13.58 -26.11 22.10
CA TYR A 553 14.60 -25.68 23.07
C TYR A 553 14.22 -24.40 23.85
N ALA A 554 13.41 -23.53 23.25
CA ALA A 554 12.90 -22.31 23.87
C ALA A 554 11.66 -22.56 24.76
N LEU A 555 10.88 -23.61 24.49
CA LEU A 555 9.65 -23.92 25.21
C LEU A 555 9.96 -24.43 26.62
N GLY A 556 9.16 -24.01 27.60
CA GLY A 556 9.35 -24.36 29.01
C GLY A 556 10.52 -23.66 29.71
N LYS A 557 11.13 -22.65 29.06
CA LYS A 557 12.21 -21.81 29.64
C LYS A 557 11.82 -20.33 29.67
N ASP A 558 12.67 -19.51 30.27
CA ASP A 558 12.57 -18.05 30.32
C ASP A 558 13.13 -17.37 29.04
N CYS A 559 12.99 -18.01 27.87
CA CYS A 559 13.48 -17.44 26.62
C CYS A 559 12.66 -16.19 26.25
N ILE A 560 13.35 -15.07 26.07
CA ILE A 560 12.74 -13.79 25.70
C ILE A 560 12.39 -13.81 24.22
N MET A 561 13.36 -14.13 23.36
CA MET A 561 13.20 -14.09 21.90
C MET A 561 14.21 -15.01 21.23
N HIS A 562 13.86 -15.56 20.07
CA HIS A 562 14.76 -16.43 19.30
C HIS A 562 14.56 -16.28 17.80
N GLY A 563 15.56 -16.63 17.01
CA GLY A 563 15.53 -16.48 15.56
C GLY A 563 16.89 -16.52 14.92
N TYR A 564 16.95 -16.46 13.59
CA TYR A 564 18.22 -16.44 12.86
C TYR A 564 18.83 -15.04 12.86
N MET A 565 20.16 -15.00 12.99
CA MET A 565 20.96 -13.82 12.65
C MET A 565 22.25 -14.28 11.98
N LEU A 566 22.86 -13.38 11.23
CA LEU A 566 24.21 -13.56 10.69
C LEU A 566 25.22 -13.02 11.71
N LYS A 567 26.15 -13.86 12.13
CA LYS A 567 27.26 -13.48 13.01
C LYS A 567 28.52 -13.28 12.17
N LEU A 568 29.22 -12.17 12.37
CA LEU A 568 30.53 -11.98 11.74
C LEU A 568 31.56 -12.93 12.40
N GLY A 569 32.32 -13.64 11.57
CA GLY A 569 33.44 -14.49 12.00
C GLY A 569 34.56 -13.70 12.68
N ASN A 570 35.65 -14.41 13.05
CA ASN A 570 36.84 -13.78 13.62
C ASN A 570 37.41 -12.70 12.65
N PRO A 571 38.20 -11.70 13.10
CA PRO A 571 38.72 -10.61 12.26
C PRO A 571 39.44 -11.07 10.98
N PHE A 572 40.03 -12.27 11.02
CA PHE A 572 40.72 -12.88 9.88
C PHE A 572 39.79 -13.60 8.88
N LEU A 573 38.60 -14.02 9.31
CA LEU A 573 37.70 -14.84 8.51
C LEU A 573 36.69 -14.02 7.72
N THR A 574 36.36 -12.77 8.11
CA THR A 574 35.42 -11.83 7.43
C THR A 574 34.08 -12.41 6.91
N GLN A 575 33.77 -13.66 7.22
CA GLN A 575 32.65 -14.41 6.67
C GLN A 575 31.49 -14.36 7.64
N TRP A 576 30.31 -14.07 7.11
CA TRP A 576 29.06 -14.13 7.83
C TRP A 576 28.62 -15.58 8.01
N GLN A 577 28.28 -15.94 9.25
CA GLN A 577 27.77 -17.26 9.60
C GLN A 577 26.33 -17.14 10.06
N ARG A 578 25.41 -17.76 9.32
CA ARG A 578 24.00 -17.86 9.75
C ARG A 578 23.92 -18.81 10.93
N ARG A 579 23.34 -18.33 12.03
CA ARG A 579 23.21 -19.06 13.30
C ARG A 579 21.82 -18.79 13.88
N TYR A 580 21.30 -19.77 14.61
CA TYR A 580 20.04 -19.61 15.33
C TYR A 580 20.33 -19.18 16.76
N PHE A 581 19.76 -18.05 17.18
CA PHE A 581 19.99 -17.41 18.46
C PHE A 581 18.81 -17.58 19.41
N TYR A 582 19.12 -17.64 20.71
CA TYR A 582 18.16 -17.62 21.80
C TYR A 582 18.59 -16.56 22.82
N LEU A 583 17.73 -15.58 23.06
CA LEU A 583 17.92 -14.56 24.08
C LEU A 583 17.23 -14.99 25.38
N PHE A 584 17.98 -14.94 26.46
CA PHE A 584 17.51 -15.14 27.83
C PHE A 584 17.85 -13.90 28.67
N PRO A 585 17.22 -13.72 29.85
CA PRO A 585 17.46 -12.56 30.69
C PRO A 585 18.94 -12.33 31.06
N ASN A 586 19.73 -13.40 31.15
CA ASN A 586 21.13 -13.33 31.58
C ASN A 586 22.17 -13.71 30.51
N ARG A 587 21.75 -14.14 29.30
CA ARG A 587 22.67 -14.63 28.27
C ARG A 587 22.05 -14.65 26.87
N LEU A 588 22.92 -14.63 25.86
CA LEU A 588 22.62 -14.89 24.47
C LEU A 588 23.29 -16.21 24.06
N GLU A 589 22.49 -17.18 23.65
CA GLU A 589 22.95 -18.49 23.16
C GLU A 589 22.79 -18.57 21.63
N TRP A 590 23.64 -19.36 20.96
CA TRP A 590 23.46 -19.67 19.54
C TRP A 590 24.00 -21.05 19.14
N ARG A 591 23.46 -21.58 18.05
CA ARG A 591 23.84 -22.86 17.43
C ARG A 591 23.98 -22.76 15.92
N GLY A 592 24.92 -23.53 15.34
CA GLY A 592 24.95 -23.80 13.90
C GLY A 592 23.95 -24.88 13.49
N GLU A 593 23.64 -24.96 12.19
CA GLU A 593 22.84 -26.06 11.66
C GLU A 593 23.56 -27.39 11.89
N GLY A 594 22.90 -28.34 12.57
CA GLY A 594 23.47 -29.65 12.87
C GLY A 594 24.53 -29.68 13.99
N GLU A 595 24.85 -28.54 14.61
CA GLU A 595 25.77 -28.50 15.75
C GLU A 595 25.04 -28.85 17.05
N SER A 596 25.54 -29.86 17.79
CA SER A 596 25.03 -30.21 19.12
C SER A 596 25.50 -29.24 20.21
N ARG A 597 26.63 -28.54 19.98
CA ARG A 597 27.25 -27.65 20.96
C ARG A 597 26.65 -26.24 20.87
N GLN A 598 26.02 -25.82 21.97
CA GLN A 598 25.58 -24.44 22.12
C GLN A 598 26.75 -23.55 22.53
N ASN A 599 26.89 -22.44 21.81
CA ASN A 599 27.76 -21.35 22.22
C ASN A 599 26.95 -20.35 23.03
N LEU A 600 27.59 -19.65 23.96
CA LEU A 600 26.93 -18.68 24.83
C LEU A 600 27.79 -17.44 25.06
N LEU A 601 27.12 -16.31 25.24
CA LEU A 601 27.67 -15.03 25.67
C LEU A 601 26.80 -14.53 26.83
N THR A 602 27.38 -14.36 28.02
CA THR A 602 26.61 -13.86 29.17
C THR A 602 26.44 -12.35 29.10
N MET A 603 25.33 -11.82 29.64
CA MET A 603 25.10 -10.37 29.71
C MET A 603 26.16 -9.64 30.55
N GLU A 604 26.83 -10.37 31.46
CA GLU A 604 27.95 -9.85 32.26
C GLU A 604 29.23 -9.64 31.44
N GLN A 605 29.40 -10.37 30.33
CA GLN A 605 30.54 -10.23 29.43
C GLN A 605 30.38 -9.04 28.47
N ILE A 606 29.14 -8.62 28.21
CA ILE A 606 28.82 -7.47 27.36
C ILE A 606 29.13 -6.17 28.12
N VAL A 607 29.67 -5.20 27.39
CA VAL A 607 30.02 -3.85 27.88
C VAL A 607 29.06 -2.81 27.32
N SER A 608 28.72 -2.92 26.03
CA SER A 608 27.75 -2.06 25.36
C SER A 608 27.06 -2.79 24.22
N VAL A 609 25.84 -2.33 23.90
CA VAL A 609 25.04 -2.72 22.72
C VAL A 609 24.91 -1.47 21.86
N GLU A 610 25.52 -1.49 20.67
CA GLU A 610 25.61 -0.34 19.77
C GLU A 610 25.04 -0.68 18.38
N GLU A 611 24.63 0.33 17.63
CA GLU A 611 24.37 0.19 16.20
C GLU A 611 25.63 0.56 15.42
N THR A 612 25.94 -0.22 14.39
CA THR A 612 27.03 0.05 13.45
C THR A 612 26.58 -0.25 12.03
N GLN A 613 27.35 0.19 11.05
CA GLN A 613 27.05 -0.04 9.63
C GLN A 613 28.24 -0.71 8.96
N ILE A 614 27.99 -1.83 8.27
CA ILE A 614 29.01 -2.57 7.53
C ILE A 614 28.48 -2.80 6.11
N LYS A 615 29.20 -2.28 5.10
CA LYS A 615 28.78 -2.36 3.68
C LYS A 615 27.32 -1.92 3.49
N ASP A 616 26.99 -0.75 4.04
CA ASP A 616 25.67 -0.14 4.05
C ASP A 616 24.55 -0.88 4.80
N LYS A 617 24.84 -2.03 5.42
CA LYS A 617 23.88 -2.77 6.24
C LYS A 617 23.97 -2.41 7.71
N LYS A 618 22.83 -2.13 8.32
CA LYS A 618 22.71 -1.95 9.77
C LYS A 618 23.05 -3.25 10.48
N CYS A 619 23.93 -3.15 11.47
CA CYS A 619 24.41 -4.26 12.28
C CYS A 619 24.35 -3.88 13.76
N ILE A 620 24.17 -4.88 14.62
CA ILE A 620 24.25 -4.73 16.06
C ILE A 620 25.68 -5.09 16.49
N LEU A 621 26.36 -4.15 17.14
CA LEU A 621 27.69 -4.32 17.69
C LEU A 621 27.61 -4.53 19.19
N LEU A 622 27.98 -5.72 19.66
CA LEU A 622 28.18 -6.01 21.07
C LEU A 622 29.67 -5.85 21.39
N ARG A 623 30.02 -4.89 22.25
CA ARG A 623 31.38 -4.81 22.81
C ARG A 623 31.48 -5.74 24.00
N ILE A 624 32.53 -6.54 24.04
CA ILE A 624 32.72 -7.58 25.06
C ILE A 624 33.98 -7.25 25.88
N LYS A 625 33.98 -7.64 27.17
CA LYS A 625 35.15 -7.57 28.05
C LYS A 625 36.42 -8.11 27.35
N GLY A 626 37.55 -7.44 27.57
CA GLY A 626 38.81 -7.75 26.90
C GLY A 626 38.93 -7.17 25.49
N GLY A 627 38.13 -6.15 25.14
CA GLY A 627 38.26 -5.41 23.88
C GLY A 627 37.75 -6.15 22.64
N LYS A 628 37.06 -7.29 22.81
CA LYS A 628 36.52 -8.08 21.70
C LYS A 628 35.22 -7.47 21.18
N GLN A 629 34.96 -7.67 19.89
CA GLN A 629 33.74 -7.23 19.22
C GLN A 629 32.95 -8.43 18.72
N PHE A 630 31.62 -8.33 18.80
CA PHE A 630 30.71 -9.34 18.31
C PHE A 630 29.62 -8.66 17.50
N VAL A 631 29.64 -8.89 16.18
CA VAL A 631 28.79 -8.19 15.23
C VAL A 631 27.70 -9.14 14.72
N LEU A 632 26.47 -8.66 14.77
CA LEU A 632 25.27 -9.34 14.33
C LEU A 632 24.60 -8.54 13.20
N GLN A 633 24.15 -9.24 12.17
CA GLN A 633 23.34 -8.68 11.09
C GLN A 633 22.02 -9.46 11.02
N CYS A 634 20.90 -8.74 11.02
CA CYS A 634 19.57 -9.32 10.86
C CYS A 634 19.20 -9.46 9.37
N GLU A 635 18.22 -10.30 9.07
CA GLU A 635 17.76 -10.54 7.69
C GLU A 635 16.69 -9.51 7.26
N SER A 636 16.03 -8.85 8.22
CA SER A 636 15.04 -7.80 7.97
C SER A 636 15.11 -6.60 8.94
N ASP A 637 14.50 -5.48 8.53
CA ASP A 637 14.37 -4.27 9.34
C ASP A 637 13.60 -4.48 10.66
N PRO A 638 12.41 -5.15 10.67
CA PRO A 638 11.72 -5.47 11.92
C PRO A 638 12.58 -6.30 12.88
N GLU A 639 13.34 -7.27 12.35
CA GLU A 639 14.25 -8.07 13.16
C GLU A 639 15.37 -7.22 13.76
N PHE A 640 16.00 -6.35 12.97
CA PHE A 640 17.05 -5.46 13.46
C PHE A 640 16.54 -4.59 14.62
N VAL A 641 15.37 -3.97 14.44
CA VAL A 641 14.75 -3.11 15.46
C VAL A 641 14.47 -3.90 16.74
N GLN A 642 13.83 -5.07 16.63
CA GLN A 642 13.45 -5.85 17.81
C GLN A 642 14.67 -6.46 18.51
N TRP A 643 15.60 -7.09 17.78
CA TRP A 643 16.82 -7.64 18.36
C TRP A 643 17.65 -6.60 19.10
N LYS A 644 17.84 -5.42 18.50
CA LYS A 644 18.58 -4.33 19.13
C LYS A 644 17.91 -3.90 20.43
N LYS A 645 16.59 -3.74 20.42
CA LYS A 645 15.80 -3.37 21.60
C LYS A 645 15.94 -4.40 22.71
N GLU A 646 15.59 -5.65 22.43
CA GLU A 646 15.58 -6.74 23.41
C GLU A 646 16.97 -7.02 23.98
N LEU A 647 18.03 -6.96 23.16
CA LEU A 647 19.41 -7.09 23.64
C LEU A 647 19.79 -5.94 24.57
N THR A 648 19.37 -4.71 24.26
CA THR A 648 19.65 -3.53 25.08
C THR A 648 18.91 -3.62 26.42
N GLU A 649 17.65 -4.04 26.42
CA GLU A 649 16.83 -4.19 27.62
C GLU A 649 17.34 -5.33 28.51
N ALA A 650 17.58 -6.52 27.95
CA ALA A 650 18.14 -7.65 28.68
C ALA A 650 19.52 -7.31 29.28
N PHE A 651 20.39 -6.65 28.51
CA PHE A 651 21.68 -6.16 29.02
C PHE A 651 21.49 -5.18 30.18
N THR A 652 20.65 -4.16 30.01
CA THR A 652 20.45 -3.09 31.00
C THR A 652 19.88 -3.65 32.31
N GLU A 653 18.89 -4.53 32.23
CA GLU A 653 18.27 -5.13 33.42
C GLU A 653 19.21 -6.13 34.09
N ALA A 654 19.95 -6.94 33.34
CA ALA A 654 20.97 -7.82 33.90
C ALA A 654 22.05 -7.04 34.66
N GLN A 655 22.52 -5.91 34.11
CA GLN A 655 23.49 -5.04 34.79
C GLN A 655 22.90 -4.39 36.05
N ARG A 656 21.61 -3.99 36.02
CA ARG A 656 20.91 -3.47 37.21
C ARG A 656 20.82 -4.53 38.31
N LEU A 657 20.48 -5.77 37.96
CA LEU A 657 20.40 -6.89 38.91
C LEU A 657 21.76 -7.24 39.51
N LEU A 658 22.82 -7.28 38.68
CA LEU A 658 24.19 -7.53 39.14
C LEU A 658 24.67 -6.47 40.14
N ARG A 659 24.29 -5.20 39.95
CA ARG A 659 24.57 -4.11 40.90
C ARG A 659 23.83 -4.26 42.23
N ARG A 660 22.62 -4.82 42.22
CA ARG A 660 21.76 -5.01 43.41
C ARG A 660 22.07 -6.28 44.21
N ALA A 661 22.80 -7.24 43.62
CA ALA A 661 23.16 -8.50 44.27
C ALA A 661 24.69 -8.74 44.36
N PRO A 662 25.41 -8.03 45.27
CA PRO A 662 26.87 -8.18 45.43
C PRO A 662 27.34 -9.60 45.76
N LYS A 663 26.46 -10.46 46.28
CA LYS A 663 26.79 -11.85 46.62
C LYS A 663 27.18 -12.72 45.41
N PHE A 664 26.91 -12.30 44.18
CA PHE A 664 27.41 -12.96 42.97
C PHE A 664 28.77 -12.42 42.47
N LEU A 665 29.23 -11.28 42.99
CA LEU A 665 30.46 -10.60 42.55
C LEU A 665 31.73 -11.08 43.29
N ASN A 666 31.60 -11.74 44.44
CA ASN A 666 32.74 -12.10 45.31
C ASN A 666 32.92 -13.63 45.52
N LYS A 667 33.15 -14.37 44.44
CA LYS A 667 34.04 -15.53 44.50
C LYS A 667 35.10 -15.39 43.42
N SER A 668 36.33 -15.07 43.85
CA SER A 668 37.52 -15.19 43.03
C SER A 668 37.60 -16.59 42.45
N ARG A 669 37.42 -16.74 41.13
CA ARG A 669 37.85 -17.94 40.43
C ARG A 669 39.36 -17.85 40.21
N SER A 670 40.12 -18.25 41.22
CA SER A 670 41.46 -18.79 40.99
C SER A 670 41.33 -20.28 40.69
N THR A 671 42.27 -20.76 39.87
CA THR A 671 42.54 -22.16 39.48
C THR A 671 41.68 -22.80 38.39
N VAL A 672 42.38 -23.04 37.28
CA VAL A 672 42.18 -24.10 36.29
C VAL A 672 41.75 -25.39 37.00
N VAL A 673 40.57 -25.92 36.67
CA VAL A 673 40.22 -27.30 37.00
C VAL A 673 40.62 -28.14 35.79
N GLU A 674 41.83 -28.70 35.85
CA GLU A 674 42.17 -29.87 35.05
C GLU A 674 41.28 -31.03 35.52
N LEU A 675 40.56 -31.63 34.58
CA LEU A 675 39.89 -32.91 34.79
C LEU A 675 40.96 -33.98 35.05
N SER A 676 41.07 -34.44 36.30
CA SER A 676 41.90 -35.57 36.65
C SER A 676 41.39 -36.84 35.96
N LYS A 677 42.26 -37.50 35.18
CA LYS A 677 42.03 -38.83 34.63
C LYS A 677 41.84 -39.85 35.77
N PRO A 678 40.96 -40.87 35.61
CA PRO A 678 40.86 -41.95 36.58
C PRO A 678 42.12 -42.83 36.55
N PRO A 679 42.55 -43.40 37.69
CA PRO A 679 43.74 -44.24 37.74
C PRO A 679 43.47 -45.60 37.10
N LEU A 680 44.39 -46.02 36.23
CA LEU A 680 44.50 -47.38 35.72
C LEU A 680 44.85 -48.32 36.87
N SER A 681 43.95 -49.24 37.21
CA SER A 681 44.25 -50.36 38.10
C SER A 681 44.97 -51.45 37.31
N HIS A 682 46.27 -51.59 37.56
CA HIS A 682 47.02 -52.78 37.16
C HIS A 682 46.57 -53.97 38.01
N ARG A 683 45.87 -54.92 37.39
CA ARG A 683 45.76 -56.29 37.90
C ARG A 683 47.06 -57.01 37.61
N ASN A 684 47.86 -57.28 38.64
CA ASN A 684 48.89 -58.31 38.59
C ASN A 684 48.23 -59.68 38.75
N SER A 685 48.41 -60.53 37.76
CA SER A 685 48.06 -61.94 37.77
C SER A 685 49.32 -62.80 37.98
N ASN A 686 49.50 -63.27 39.22
CA ASN A 686 50.05 -64.59 39.54
C ASN A 686 48.88 -65.29 40.25
N GLY A 687 48.31 -66.42 39.87
CA GLY A 687 48.81 -67.56 39.14
C GLY A 687 48.59 -68.79 40.02
N LEU A 688 47.43 -69.44 39.88
CA LEU A 688 47.14 -70.86 40.16
C LEU A 688 45.73 -71.19 39.65
#